data_AF-A0A485LEZ9-F1
#
_entry.id   AF-A0A485LEZ9-F1
#
_cell.length_a   1.000
_cell.length_b   1.000
_cell.length_c   1.000
_cell.angle_alpha   90.00
_cell.angle_beta   90.00
_cell.angle_gamma   90.00
#
_symmetry.space_group_name_H-M   'P 1'
#
loop_
_entity.id
_entity.type
_entity.pdbx_description
1 polymer ?
#
loop_
_entity_poly.entity_id
_entity_poly.type
_entity_poly.pdbx_seq_one_letter_code
_entity_poly.pdbx_strand_id
1 'polypeptide(L)'
;MQLSVVLLGLVGAATAVSAQSTPWRFQQVRTIQARVQNSPPKWSDSMKRWVGSFAGADPYVGPMDSTTMATVEGSLLYLQSKLQLNGTNCTRYNNMSYIWFYDIQVVQPAAAIAAFGATTGQILEYGQYVDMESGSCDLSINHGGNPPDECLDMARKTNNSLGNYVGAQIQRVADYGAYNDTVWFSYPNSCVFLPYAKKTDACRAEQPGGLCPLGVKPDGINCTFGYTILGHLRIDDLVGITNMTFLNDSTRTYANRAEFCYDGRKEYVLQSPTTYSDVDFWQDGLNRTMNVQRSLKLIDFYRNNMGPNMLPLPMIPDLTASNPPCYVNSQRCYKAPFGCRRNLLGQVCELCSSAGDPTCVVRPPNVTLVFPTTADGAADITLPPVTAAPPTVAPISNGLSAGSIVGIVFGGILLIGLLVIFGRRRRQHESSDRFTTLAADSTKGGGDPNSAYRSMDTSADNTTLSFDMQDLALIRLEESSLTFVKVLGSGTFADVWLGTFETQQVAIKKMHPNKVNLRHIQSFVEEIKLMSGFDSPYIVKCLGACWTRPSDLTCVMEYMDSSDLRTMLEQSTPETLGWEPTKYNYLHNMVAGLTYLHSYNVIHRDLKSRNLLVDSTKGLKVTDFGISREDLQATMTVGVGTFRWMAPEVIQGHYYHVAADIYSLGMIISELDTHLIPYHNMKNPASGQTMTDTAIILAVGQGSIKPEFTPACPDWVKDLALRCISFNADDRPTANEITQLIRDKLREIRA
;
A
#
# COMPACT_ATOMS: atom_id res chain seq x y z
N MET A 1 -20.70 57.74 52.58
CA MET A 1 -21.61 56.60 52.31
C MET A 1 -20.72 55.35 52.29
N GLN A 2 -20.51 54.65 53.42
CA GLN A 2 -21.35 53.58 53.99
C GLN A 2 -21.54 52.42 52.99
N LEU A 3 -21.21 51.14 53.20
CA LEU A 3 -20.90 50.25 54.36
C LEU A 3 -20.00 49.10 53.80
N SER A 4 -18.90 48.65 54.42
CA SER A 4 -18.75 47.63 55.50
C SER A 4 -19.29 46.22 55.17
N VAL A 5 -18.44 45.19 55.35
CA VAL A 5 -18.63 43.91 56.11
C VAL A 5 -17.40 43.00 55.83
N VAL A 6 -16.38 42.98 56.69
CA VAL A 6 -16.08 42.07 57.84
C VAL A 6 -15.42 40.74 57.43
N LEU A 7 -14.19 40.59 57.95
CA LEU A 7 -13.33 39.42 57.99
C LEU A 7 -13.59 38.63 59.29
N LEU A 8 -13.75 37.30 59.20
CA LEU A 8 -13.61 36.26 60.25
C LEU A 8 -13.63 34.93 59.46
N GLY A 9 -12.62 34.07 59.39
CA GLY A 9 -11.69 33.61 60.42
C GLY A 9 -12.17 32.24 60.92
N LEU A 10 -11.64 31.13 60.37
CA LEU A 10 -11.63 29.81 61.03
C LEU A 10 -10.57 28.90 60.38
N VAL A 11 -9.59 28.56 61.19
CA VAL A 11 -8.53 27.57 60.95
C VAL A 11 -9.17 26.18 60.91
N GLY A 12 -9.10 25.51 59.77
CA GLY A 12 -9.39 24.08 59.62
C GLY A 12 -8.09 23.31 59.47
N ALA A 13 -7.82 22.37 60.37
CA ALA A 13 -6.65 21.52 60.39
C ALA A 13 -6.48 20.79 59.03
N ALA A 14 -5.33 20.97 58.40
CA ALA A 14 -4.92 20.21 57.23
C ALA A 14 -4.61 18.76 57.67
N THR A 15 -5.62 17.89 57.61
CA THR A 15 -5.38 16.46 57.47
C THR A 15 -4.67 16.26 56.14
N ALA A 16 -3.47 15.66 56.17
CA ALA A 16 -2.76 15.24 54.98
C ALA A 16 -3.62 14.25 54.19
N VAL A 17 -4.38 14.77 53.23
CA VAL A 17 -4.96 13.95 52.16
C VAL A 17 -3.77 13.47 51.34
N SER A 18 -3.53 12.16 51.33
CA SER A 18 -2.57 11.58 50.41
C SER A 18 -2.97 12.03 49.01
N ALA A 19 -2.05 12.69 48.31
CA ALA A 19 -2.24 13.05 46.92
C ALA A 19 -2.34 11.75 46.12
N GLN A 20 -3.55 11.23 45.93
CA GLN A 20 -3.81 10.27 44.87
C GLN A 20 -3.48 10.98 43.56
N SER A 21 -2.33 10.64 42.97
CA SER A 21 -1.97 11.08 41.64
C SER A 21 -3.07 10.63 40.69
N THR A 22 -3.81 11.56 40.11
CA THR A 22 -4.76 11.24 39.04
C THR A 22 -4.01 10.50 37.94
N PRO A 23 -4.46 9.30 37.54
CA PRO A 23 -3.81 8.55 36.47
C PRO A 23 -3.85 9.36 35.18
N TRP A 24 -2.74 9.35 34.44
CA TRP A 24 -2.63 10.04 33.17
C TRP A 24 -3.70 9.53 32.19
N ARG A 25 -4.25 10.46 31.39
CA ARG A 25 -5.13 10.13 30.27
C ARG A 25 -4.70 10.93 29.04
N PHE A 26 -4.88 10.33 27.88
CA PHE A 26 -4.66 11.00 26.60
C PHE A 26 -5.61 12.20 26.51
N GLN A 27 -5.06 13.39 26.28
CA GLN A 27 -5.87 14.59 26.07
C GLN A 27 -6.38 14.64 24.64
N GLN A 28 -7.65 15.02 24.48
CA GLN A 28 -8.31 15.06 23.18
C GLN A 28 -7.54 15.89 22.16
N VAL A 29 -7.32 15.31 20.97
CA VAL A 29 -6.74 15.99 19.81
C VAL A 29 -7.81 16.16 18.75
N ARG A 30 -7.99 17.38 18.27
CA ARG A 30 -8.81 17.72 17.11
C ARG A 30 -7.94 17.69 15.85
N THR A 31 -8.28 16.86 14.88
CA THR A 31 -7.56 16.65 13.62
C THR A 31 -8.51 16.82 12.45
N ILE A 32 -8.04 17.49 11.39
CA ILE A 32 -8.80 17.68 10.15
C ILE A 32 -8.23 16.75 9.08
N GLN A 33 -9.11 15.92 8.52
CA GLN A 33 -8.74 14.86 7.59
C GLN A 33 -9.64 14.86 6.36
N ALA A 34 -9.22 14.15 5.33
CA ALA A 34 -9.98 14.03 4.10
C ALA A 34 -10.08 12.58 3.63
N ARG A 35 -11.17 12.29 2.91
CA ARG A 35 -11.41 10.99 2.29
C ARG A 35 -11.97 11.18 0.89
N VAL A 36 -11.41 10.46 -0.07
CA VAL A 36 -11.93 10.41 -1.45
C VAL A 36 -13.10 9.43 -1.50
N GLN A 37 -14.21 9.87 -2.09
CA GLN A 37 -15.50 9.18 -2.08
C GLN A 37 -16.14 9.17 -3.47
N ASN A 38 -17.06 8.24 -3.69
CA ASN A 38 -17.77 8.08 -4.95
C ASN A 38 -19.05 8.93 -5.08
N SER A 39 -19.50 9.54 -3.99
CA SER A 39 -20.74 10.30 -3.88
C SER A 39 -20.57 11.47 -2.91
N PRO A 40 -21.40 12.52 -2.97
CA PRO A 40 -21.37 13.60 -1.98
C PRO A 40 -22.04 13.15 -0.67
N PRO A 41 -21.73 13.77 0.48
CA PRO A 41 -22.48 13.55 1.71
C PRO A 41 -23.88 14.16 1.57
N LYS A 42 -24.82 13.70 2.39
CA LYS A 42 -26.18 14.24 2.43
C LYS A 42 -26.35 15.16 3.63
N TRP A 43 -26.95 16.33 3.45
CA TRP A 43 -27.37 17.14 4.60
C TRP A 43 -28.59 16.51 5.28
N SER A 44 -28.51 16.32 6.59
CA SER A 44 -29.61 15.85 7.42
C SER A 44 -30.19 17.03 8.19
N ASP A 45 -31.41 17.44 7.82
CA ASP A 45 -32.10 18.52 8.52
C ASP A 45 -32.50 18.18 9.94
N SER A 46 -32.73 16.89 10.24
CA SER A 46 -33.06 16.43 11.60
C SER A 46 -31.84 16.42 12.50
N MET A 47 -30.67 16.01 11.99
CA MET A 47 -29.42 15.98 12.75
C MET A 47 -28.62 17.29 12.65
N LYS A 48 -29.06 18.23 11.81
CA LYS A 48 -28.37 19.49 11.47
C LYS A 48 -26.90 19.30 11.14
N ARG A 49 -26.61 18.29 10.30
CA ARG A 49 -25.24 17.96 9.88
C ARG A 49 -25.18 17.17 8.59
N TRP A 50 -23.99 17.14 7.99
CA TRP A 50 -23.66 16.23 6.90
C TRP A 50 -23.52 14.79 7.40
N VAL A 51 -24.14 13.86 6.68
CA VAL A 51 -24.17 12.42 6.96
C VAL A 51 -23.81 11.61 5.72
N GLY A 52 -23.57 10.31 5.89
CA GLY A 52 -23.33 9.38 4.80
C GLY A 52 -24.53 9.28 3.85
N SER A 53 -24.24 9.04 2.58
CA SER A 53 -25.21 8.84 1.50
C SER A 53 -25.30 7.38 1.03
N PHE A 54 -24.68 6.45 1.77
CA PHE A 54 -24.62 5.03 1.43
C PHE A 54 -25.98 4.35 1.61
N ALA A 55 -26.42 3.60 0.60
CA ALA A 55 -27.70 2.90 0.65
C ALA A 55 -27.68 1.79 1.71
N GLY A 56 -28.76 1.69 2.51
CA GLY A 56 -28.89 0.68 3.56
C GLY A 56 -27.97 0.88 4.77
N ALA A 57 -27.27 2.01 4.83
CA ALA A 57 -26.37 2.35 5.91
C ALA A 57 -27.00 3.27 6.95
N ASP A 58 -26.58 3.13 8.21
CA ASP A 58 -26.84 4.18 9.18
C ASP A 58 -26.11 5.47 8.72
N PRO A 59 -26.81 6.60 8.57
CA PRO A 59 -26.22 7.81 8.02
C PRO A 59 -25.05 8.36 8.86
N TYR A 60 -25.05 8.14 10.17
CA TYR A 60 -23.99 8.61 11.07
C TYR A 60 -22.86 7.58 11.23
N VAL A 61 -23.16 6.29 11.31
CA VAL A 61 -22.13 5.26 11.48
C VAL A 61 -21.39 4.99 10.17
N GLY A 62 -22.11 4.91 9.04
CA GLY A 62 -21.58 4.50 7.74
C GLY A 62 -20.30 5.21 7.29
N PRO A 63 -20.17 6.55 7.41
CA PRO A 63 -18.94 7.26 7.01
C PRO A 63 -17.67 6.85 7.76
N MET A 64 -17.80 6.33 8.97
CA MET A 64 -16.71 5.95 9.88
C MET A 64 -16.77 4.47 10.29
N ASP A 65 -17.41 3.61 9.49
CA ASP A 65 -17.63 2.22 9.84
C ASP A 65 -16.43 1.32 9.50
N SER A 66 -15.29 1.54 10.17
CA SER A 66 -13.96 0.98 9.86
C SER A 66 -13.43 1.49 8.53
N THR A 67 -12.70 2.61 8.56
CA THR A 67 -12.25 3.30 7.35
C THR A 67 -10.82 3.79 7.46
N THR A 68 -10.13 3.77 6.32
CA THR A 68 -8.91 4.53 6.09
C THR A 68 -9.24 5.99 5.78
N MET A 69 -8.44 6.91 6.32
CA MET A 69 -8.46 8.35 6.02
C MET A 69 -7.05 8.86 5.76
N ALA A 70 -6.94 10.07 5.21
CA ALA A 70 -5.66 10.74 5.02
C ALA A 70 -5.68 12.15 5.60
N THR A 71 -4.50 12.72 5.83
CA THR A 71 -4.34 14.18 5.93
C THR A 71 -5.00 14.86 4.73
N VAL A 72 -5.51 16.07 4.91
CA VAL A 72 -6.11 16.85 3.80
C VAL A 72 -5.10 16.97 2.66
N GLU A 73 -3.86 17.30 3.02
CA GLU A 73 -2.71 17.45 2.16
C GLU A 73 -2.33 16.15 1.42
N GLY A 74 -2.64 15.00 2.02
CA GLY A 74 -2.32 13.68 1.49
C GLY A 74 -3.44 13.00 0.70
N SER A 75 -4.65 13.56 0.71
CA SER A 75 -5.82 13.00 0.00
C SER A 75 -5.63 12.93 -1.52
N LEU A 76 -4.86 13.86 -2.10
CA LEU A 76 -4.52 13.86 -3.52
C LEU A 76 -3.57 12.74 -3.92
N LEU A 77 -2.71 12.26 -3.01
CA LEU A 77 -1.86 11.11 -3.29
C LEU A 77 -2.71 9.86 -3.55
N TYR A 78 -3.73 9.62 -2.72
CA TYR A 78 -4.64 8.49 -2.92
C TYR A 78 -5.34 8.60 -4.28
N LEU A 79 -5.92 9.77 -4.57
CA LEU A 79 -6.58 10.04 -5.85
C LEU A 79 -5.63 9.74 -7.02
N GLN A 80 -4.46 10.38 -7.06
CA GLN A 80 -3.48 10.26 -8.12
C GLN A 80 -2.97 8.83 -8.30
N SER A 81 -2.74 8.10 -7.20
CA SER A 81 -2.26 6.71 -7.23
C SER A 81 -3.25 5.71 -7.84
N LYS A 82 -4.53 6.07 -7.90
CA LYS A 82 -5.62 5.20 -8.39
C LYS A 82 -6.23 5.68 -9.71
N LEU A 83 -5.80 6.81 -10.27
CA LEU A 83 -6.36 7.36 -11.52
C LEU A 83 -6.15 6.46 -12.76
N GLN A 84 -5.17 5.56 -12.74
CA GLN A 84 -4.83 4.69 -13.89
C GLN A 84 -5.57 3.35 -13.93
N LEU A 85 -6.20 2.92 -12.83
CA LEU A 85 -6.61 1.53 -12.65
C LEU A 85 -7.90 1.13 -13.38
N ASN A 86 -8.56 2.03 -14.13
CA ASN A 86 -9.77 1.71 -14.89
C ASN A 86 -9.71 2.24 -16.33
N GLY A 87 -8.85 1.61 -17.14
CA GLY A 87 -8.83 1.82 -18.60
C GLY A 87 -9.97 1.06 -19.28
N THR A 88 -11.11 1.73 -19.48
CA THR A 88 -12.06 1.58 -20.63
C THR A 88 -13.38 2.32 -20.42
N ASN A 89 -13.85 2.51 -19.17
CA ASN A 89 -15.22 3.00 -18.89
C ASN A 89 -15.34 4.48 -18.52
N CYS A 90 -14.33 5.32 -18.77
CA CYS A 90 -14.32 6.76 -18.47
C CYS A 90 -14.74 7.14 -17.02
N THR A 91 -14.61 6.22 -16.07
CA THR A 91 -14.80 6.43 -14.63
C THR A 91 -13.45 6.43 -13.90
N ARG A 92 -13.35 7.11 -12.75
CA ARG A 92 -12.20 6.94 -11.85
C ARG A 92 -12.32 5.59 -11.13
N TYR A 93 -11.22 5.09 -10.57
CA TYR A 93 -11.25 3.91 -9.69
C TYR A 93 -12.34 4.06 -8.62
N ASN A 94 -13.12 2.99 -8.36
CA ASN A 94 -14.29 2.98 -7.46
C ASN A 94 -15.29 4.14 -7.65
N ASN A 95 -15.36 4.71 -8.86
CA ASN A 95 -16.20 5.85 -9.19
C ASN A 95 -15.95 7.10 -8.33
N MET A 96 -14.71 7.29 -7.85
CA MET A 96 -14.31 8.47 -7.07
C MET A 96 -14.68 9.77 -7.79
N SER A 97 -15.45 10.61 -7.10
CA SER A 97 -16.00 11.85 -7.65
C SER A 97 -15.94 13.02 -6.67
N TYR A 98 -15.77 12.75 -5.37
CA TYR A 98 -15.79 13.75 -4.32
C TYR A 98 -14.65 13.57 -3.32
N ILE A 99 -14.25 14.65 -2.67
CA ILE A 99 -13.39 14.65 -1.48
C ILE A 99 -14.21 15.18 -0.32
N TRP A 100 -14.35 14.40 0.75
CA TRP A 100 -15.05 14.81 1.97
C TRP A 100 -14.03 15.25 3.01
N PHE A 101 -14.35 16.30 3.76
CA PHE A 101 -13.50 16.87 4.79
C PHE A 101 -14.13 16.62 6.16
N TYR A 102 -13.33 16.15 7.10
CA TYR A 102 -13.76 15.71 8.41
C TYR A 102 -13.02 16.49 9.49
N ASP A 103 -13.77 16.89 10.52
CA ASP A 103 -13.26 17.33 11.81
C ASP A 103 -13.43 16.18 12.80
N ILE A 104 -12.32 15.65 13.28
CA ILE A 104 -12.28 14.44 14.10
C ILE A 104 -11.66 14.77 15.45
N GLN A 105 -12.31 14.36 16.51
CA GLN A 105 -11.79 14.40 17.87
C GLN A 105 -11.29 13.00 18.21
N VAL A 106 -10.04 12.88 18.67
CA VAL A 106 -9.40 11.60 18.98
C VAL A 106 -8.91 11.61 20.43
N VAL A 107 -9.22 10.54 21.16
CA VAL A 107 -8.63 10.19 22.46
C VAL A 107 -8.21 8.73 22.42
N GLN A 108 -6.91 8.47 22.47
CA GLN A 108 -6.41 7.09 22.42
C GLN A 108 -6.66 6.34 23.74
N PRO A 109 -6.89 5.02 23.69
CA PRO A 109 -6.90 4.19 24.89
C PRO A 109 -5.56 4.23 25.63
N ALA A 110 -5.59 4.20 26.97
CA ALA A 110 -4.37 4.20 27.78
C ALA A 110 -3.51 2.95 27.52
N ALA A 111 -4.14 1.78 27.31
CA ALA A 111 -3.48 0.53 26.96
C ALA A 111 -2.71 0.64 25.64
N ALA A 112 -3.30 1.29 24.64
CA ALA A 112 -2.67 1.57 23.35
C ALA A 112 -1.41 2.42 23.53
N ILE A 113 -1.51 3.53 24.26
CA ILE A 113 -0.35 4.39 24.53
C ILE A 113 0.73 3.69 25.35
N ALA A 114 0.35 2.83 26.30
CA ALA A 114 1.30 2.03 27.06
C ALA A 114 2.08 1.04 26.17
N ALA A 115 1.43 0.48 25.14
CA ALA A 115 2.04 -0.49 24.24
C ALA A 115 2.98 0.15 23.22
N PHE A 116 2.61 1.28 22.62
CA PHE A 116 3.37 1.87 21.50
C PHE A 116 3.88 3.29 21.70
N GLY A 117 3.52 3.97 22.79
CA GLY A 117 3.84 5.39 23.00
C GLY A 117 5.34 5.73 23.06
N ALA A 118 6.19 4.72 23.31
CA ALA A 118 7.64 4.83 23.32
C ALA A 118 8.31 4.29 22.04
N THR A 119 7.58 3.60 21.16
CA THR A 119 8.12 2.88 20.01
C THR A 119 8.64 3.83 18.93
N THR A 120 9.83 3.54 18.39
CA THR A 120 10.43 4.25 17.24
C THR A 120 9.85 3.74 15.92
N GLY A 121 9.86 4.55 14.85
CA GLY A 121 9.23 4.20 13.56
C GLY A 121 7.72 4.46 13.48
N GLN A 122 7.06 4.61 14.63
CA GLN A 122 5.63 4.90 14.72
C GLN A 122 5.33 6.41 14.77
N ILE A 123 4.18 6.80 14.20
CA ILE A 123 3.69 8.18 14.32
C ILE A 123 3.36 8.47 15.79
N LEU A 124 3.91 9.56 16.30
CA LEU A 124 3.72 10.00 17.69
C LEU A 124 2.22 10.19 17.96
N GLU A 125 1.74 9.65 19.09
CA GLU A 125 0.32 9.66 19.52
C GLU A 125 -0.61 8.64 18.82
N TYR A 126 -0.14 7.84 17.87
CA TYR A 126 -0.99 6.92 17.11
C TYR A 126 -0.49 5.48 17.12
N GLY A 127 -1.44 4.55 17.02
CA GLY A 127 -1.18 3.12 16.94
C GLY A 127 -0.66 2.69 15.57
N GLN A 128 -0.41 1.39 15.42
CA GLN A 128 0.05 0.86 14.14
C GLN A 128 -1.09 0.96 13.13
N TYR A 129 -0.74 1.36 11.90
CA TYR A 129 -1.72 1.48 10.83
C TYR A 129 -2.18 0.10 10.37
N VAL A 130 -3.48 0.00 10.08
CA VAL A 130 -4.12 -1.18 9.49
C VAL A 130 -5.00 -0.67 8.37
N ASP A 131 -4.83 -1.17 7.15
CA ASP A 131 -5.69 -0.76 6.06
C ASP A 131 -7.12 -1.24 6.31
N MET A 132 -8.09 -0.37 6.07
CA MET A 132 -9.51 -0.65 6.31
C MET A 132 -10.31 -0.46 5.03
N GLU A 133 -10.58 -1.58 4.36
CA GLU A 133 -11.33 -1.63 3.12
C GLU A 133 -12.75 -2.19 3.34
N SER A 134 -13.73 -1.56 2.68
CA SER A 134 -15.13 -2.02 2.66
C SER A 134 -15.75 -2.24 4.05
N GLY A 135 -15.29 -1.50 5.05
CA GLY A 135 -15.80 -1.55 6.42
C GLY A 135 -15.18 -2.64 7.29
N SER A 136 -14.12 -3.29 6.84
CA SER A 136 -13.34 -4.22 7.67
C SER A 136 -11.86 -3.86 7.62
N CYS A 137 -11.08 -4.35 8.58
CA CYS A 137 -9.65 -4.51 8.34
C CYS A 137 -9.45 -5.28 7.04
N ASP A 138 -8.43 -4.92 6.27
CA ASP A 138 -8.09 -5.68 5.09
C ASP A 138 -7.68 -7.10 5.49
N LEU A 139 -8.53 -8.07 5.14
CA LEU A 139 -8.28 -9.51 5.32
C LEU A 139 -7.73 -10.14 4.03
N SER A 140 -7.51 -9.34 2.99
CA SER A 140 -7.05 -9.81 1.69
C SER A 140 -5.61 -10.34 1.80
N ILE A 141 -5.39 -11.46 1.11
CA ILE A 141 -4.16 -12.17 0.66
C ILE A 141 -2.91 -12.15 1.57
N ASN A 142 -2.51 -11.04 2.18
CA ASN A 142 -1.34 -10.88 3.06
C ASN A 142 -1.45 -11.60 4.41
N HIS A 143 -2.66 -12.00 4.83
CA HIS A 143 -2.88 -12.74 6.07
C HIS A 143 -3.48 -14.15 5.86
N GLY A 144 -3.58 -14.62 4.61
CA GLY A 144 -4.19 -15.92 4.30
C GLY A 144 -5.65 -16.03 4.74
N GLY A 145 -6.37 -14.89 4.80
CA GLY A 145 -7.75 -14.80 5.32
C GLY A 145 -7.87 -14.65 6.84
N ASN A 146 -6.76 -14.62 7.58
CA ASN A 146 -6.77 -14.26 9.00
C ASN A 146 -6.73 -12.73 9.17
N PRO A 147 -7.13 -12.17 10.32
CA PRO A 147 -6.94 -10.76 10.59
C PRO A 147 -5.49 -10.44 11.00
N PRO A 148 -4.95 -9.26 10.65
CA PRO A 148 -3.70 -8.77 11.23
C PRO A 148 -3.75 -8.75 12.76
N ASP A 149 -2.62 -8.97 13.43
CA ASP A 149 -2.55 -8.94 14.90
C ASP A 149 -3.00 -7.59 15.46
N GLU A 150 -2.66 -6.51 14.77
CA GLU A 150 -3.10 -5.15 15.10
C GLU A 150 -4.63 -5.02 15.05
N CYS A 151 -5.27 -5.71 14.09
CA CYS A 151 -6.72 -5.74 13.98
C CYS A 151 -7.35 -6.60 15.10
N LEU A 152 -6.70 -7.70 15.49
CA LEU A 152 -7.11 -8.53 16.63
C LEU A 152 -7.01 -7.75 17.96
N ASP A 153 -5.96 -6.95 18.11
CA ASP A 153 -5.72 -6.08 19.27
C ASP A 153 -6.77 -4.97 19.36
N MET A 154 -7.09 -4.32 18.23
CA MET A 154 -8.18 -3.33 18.12
C MET A 154 -9.53 -3.94 18.51
N ALA A 155 -9.79 -5.16 18.06
CA ALA A 155 -11.05 -5.87 18.25
C ALA A 155 -11.28 -6.50 19.63
N ARG A 156 -10.31 -6.39 20.53
CA ARG A 156 -10.34 -7.07 21.85
C ARG A 156 -10.43 -8.59 21.76
N LYS A 157 -9.73 -9.19 20.79
CA LYS A 157 -9.69 -10.64 20.60
C LYS A 157 -8.41 -11.32 21.09
N THR A 158 -7.44 -10.55 21.60
CA THR A 158 -6.17 -11.05 22.18
C THR A 158 -6.12 -10.83 23.69
N ASN A 159 -5.27 -11.59 24.39
CA ASN A 159 -5.00 -11.39 25.83
C ASN A 159 -4.26 -10.06 26.12
N ASN A 160 -3.77 -9.37 25.08
CA ASN A 160 -3.05 -8.10 25.14
C ASN A 160 -3.82 -6.96 24.46
N SER A 161 -5.16 -7.04 24.42
CA SER A 161 -5.95 -6.06 23.67
C SER A 161 -5.65 -4.62 24.04
N LEU A 162 -5.47 -3.79 23.02
CA LEU A 162 -5.18 -2.35 23.17
C LEU A 162 -6.43 -1.48 23.07
N GLY A 163 -7.60 -2.08 22.78
CA GLY A 163 -8.85 -1.36 22.48
C GLY A 163 -8.85 -0.74 21.08
N ASN A 164 -9.96 -0.12 20.68
CA ASN A 164 -10.18 0.46 19.34
C ASN A 164 -9.34 1.73 19.10
N TYR A 165 -8.00 1.64 19.14
CA TYR A 165 -7.11 2.77 18.93
C TYR A 165 -7.10 3.24 17.47
N VAL A 166 -6.78 4.52 17.24
CA VAL A 166 -6.57 5.06 15.89
C VAL A 166 -5.13 4.79 15.48
N GLY A 167 -4.92 4.11 14.37
CA GLY A 167 -3.59 3.86 13.80
C GLY A 167 -3.17 4.93 12.81
N ALA A 168 -1.86 5.08 12.58
CA ALA A 168 -1.35 6.01 11.57
C ALA A 168 -0.02 5.59 10.94
N GLN A 169 0.16 5.88 9.65
CA GLN A 169 1.39 5.61 8.90
C GLN A 169 1.69 6.74 7.91
N ILE A 170 2.97 7.03 7.72
CA ILE A 170 3.42 7.98 6.71
C ILE A 170 3.40 7.33 5.33
N GLN A 171 2.78 7.99 4.35
CA GLN A 171 2.73 7.52 2.96
C GLN A 171 3.31 8.57 2.00
N ARG A 172 4.64 8.72 1.96
CA ARG A 172 5.30 9.82 1.22
C ARG A 172 5.38 9.64 -0.31
N VAL A 173 5.30 8.41 -0.79
CA VAL A 173 5.48 8.06 -2.20
C VAL A 173 4.49 6.95 -2.57
N ALA A 174 3.77 7.15 -3.66
CA ALA A 174 3.16 6.08 -4.43
C ALA A 174 3.74 6.10 -5.84
N ASP A 175 3.56 5.01 -6.59
CA ASP A 175 4.08 4.80 -7.95
C ASP A 175 3.76 5.95 -8.94
N TYR A 176 2.85 6.87 -8.56
CA TYR A 176 2.33 7.96 -9.37
C TYR A 176 2.32 9.34 -8.70
N GLY A 177 2.88 9.53 -7.50
CA GLY A 177 2.88 10.82 -6.81
C GLY A 177 3.80 10.88 -5.59
N ALA A 178 4.42 12.05 -5.35
CA ALA A 178 5.34 12.27 -4.24
C ALA A 178 4.87 13.44 -3.35
N TYR A 179 4.25 13.12 -2.21
CA TYR A 179 3.67 14.09 -1.28
C TYR A 179 4.35 13.92 0.07
N ASN A 180 5.06 14.95 0.54
CA ASN A 180 5.81 14.87 1.80
C ASN A 180 4.89 14.76 3.03
N ASP A 181 3.70 15.35 2.94
CA ASP A 181 2.82 15.65 4.06
C ASP A 181 1.60 14.70 4.12
N THR A 182 1.82 13.46 3.70
CA THR A 182 0.77 12.43 3.67
C THR A 182 0.92 11.48 4.83
N VAL A 183 -0.10 11.46 5.69
CA VAL A 183 -0.28 10.43 6.72
C VAL A 183 -1.64 9.79 6.51
N TRP A 184 -1.68 8.47 6.52
CA TRP A 184 -2.91 7.69 6.49
C TRP A 184 -3.26 7.22 7.89
N PHE A 185 -4.55 7.15 8.17
CA PHE A 185 -5.10 6.82 9.48
C PHE A 185 -6.10 5.68 9.37
N SER A 186 -6.07 4.79 10.35
CA SER A 186 -7.03 3.69 10.47
C SER A 186 -8.01 3.96 11.61
N TYR A 187 -9.30 3.99 11.29
CA TYR A 187 -10.38 4.27 12.25
C TYR A 187 -11.24 3.03 12.49
N PRO A 188 -10.90 2.17 13.47
CA PRO A 188 -11.65 0.93 13.70
C PRO A 188 -13.04 1.21 14.28
N ASN A 189 -14.06 0.55 13.75
CA ASN A 189 -15.41 0.59 14.27
C ASN A 189 -15.99 -0.82 14.46
N SER A 190 -17.24 -0.95 14.93
CA SER A 190 -17.83 -2.22 15.32
C SER A 190 -17.61 -3.32 14.28
N CYS A 191 -17.41 -4.56 14.74
CA CYS A 191 -17.25 -5.72 13.88
C CYS A 191 -16.14 -5.56 12.83
N VAL A 192 -14.92 -5.16 13.24
CA VAL A 192 -13.81 -4.82 12.32
C VAL A 192 -13.42 -5.95 11.35
N PHE A 193 -13.84 -7.19 11.58
CA PHE A 193 -13.56 -8.33 10.68
C PHE A 193 -14.65 -8.57 9.64
N LEU A 194 -15.77 -7.85 9.72
CA LEU A 194 -16.90 -8.04 8.83
C LEU A 194 -17.01 -6.87 7.86
N PRO A 195 -17.20 -7.12 6.55
CA PRO A 195 -17.48 -6.06 5.60
C PRO A 195 -18.83 -5.41 5.92
N TYR A 196 -19.01 -4.18 5.42
CA TYR A 196 -20.17 -3.33 5.66
C TYR A 196 -21.52 -4.08 5.63
N ALA A 197 -21.75 -4.85 4.56
CA ALA A 197 -23.00 -5.59 4.33
C ALA A 197 -23.31 -6.68 5.36
N LYS A 198 -22.35 -7.08 6.19
CA LYS A 198 -22.49 -8.16 7.18
C LYS A 198 -22.57 -7.67 8.64
N LYS A 199 -22.46 -6.36 8.88
CA LYS A 199 -22.46 -5.79 10.24
C LYS A 199 -23.89 -5.58 10.74
N THR A 200 -24.42 -6.56 11.47
CA THR A 200 -25.74 -6.51 12.10
C THR A 200 -25.72 -5.75 13.43
N ASP A 201 -26.87 -5.26 13.89
CA ASP A 201 -27.00 -4.61 15.20
C ASP A 201 -26.54 -5.52 16.35
N ALA A 202 -26.84 -6.82 16.25
CA ALA A 202 -26.37 -7.82 17.22
C ALA A 202 -24.84 -7.89 17.26
N CYS A 203 -24.18 -7.92 16.10
CA CYS A 203 -22.71 -7.88 16.04
C CYS A 203 -22.17 -6.58 16.62
N ARG A 204 -22.79 -5.43 16.32
CA ARG A 204 -22.33 -4.13 16.83
C ARG A 204 -22.46 -4.00 18.34
N ALA A 205 -23.47 -4.65 18.92
CA ALA A 205 -23.64 -4.74 20.37
C ALA A 205 -22.61 -5.66 21.03
N GLU A 206 -22.23 -6.77 20.37
CA GLU A 206 -21.22 -7.71 20.87
C GLU A 206 -19.79 -7.16 20.74
N GLN A 207 -19.49 -6.50 19.62
CA GLN A 207 -18.19 -5.92 19.32
C GLN A 207 -18.34 -4.42 19.02
N PRO A 208 -18.36 -3.55 20.06
CA PRO A 208 -18.41 -2.11 19.88
C PRO A 208 -17.11 -1.58 19.27
N GLY A 209 -17.24 -0.51 18.49
CA GLY A 209 -16.13 0.14 17.79
C GLY A 209 -15.52 1.35 18.51
N GLY A 210 -14.61 2.04 17.84
CA GLY A 210 -14.02 3.28 18.34
C GLY A 210 -14.89 4.53 18.11
N LEU A 211 -15.91 4.47 17.26
CA LEU A 211 -16.78 5.62 16.96
C LEU A 211 -17.72 5.90 18.14
N CYS A 212 -17.67 7.13 18.66
CA CYS A 212 -18.58 7.59 19.69
C CYS A 212 -20.02 7.73 19.18
N PRO A 213 -21.03 7.41 20.01
CA PRO A 213 -22.41 7.75 19.73
C PRO A 213 -22.57 9.24 19.41
N LEU A 214 -23.57 9.57 18.61
CA LEU A 214 -23.82 10.94 18.18
C LEU A 214 -23.97 11.89 19.39
N GLY A 215 -23.14 12.92 19.46
CA GLY A 215 -23.15 13.92 20.54
C GLY A 215 -22.32 13.55 21.77
N VAL A 216 -21.75 12.34 21.81
CA VAL A 216 -20.83 11.89 22.87
C VAL A 216 -19.39 12.22 22.45
N LYS A 217 -18.62 12.79 23.39
CA LYS A 217 -17.20 13.08 23.17
C LYS A 217 -16.35 11.83 23.46
N PRO A 218 -15.24 11.63 22.72
CA PRO A 218 -14.32 10.52 23.00
C PRO A 218 -13.66 10.68 24.37
N ASP A 219 -13.48 9.56 25.04
CA ASP A 219 -12.82 9.46 26.35
C ASP A 219 -11.68 8.43 26.37
N GLY A 220 -11.49 7.68 25.27
CA GLY A 220 -10.49 6.63 25.13
C GLY A 220 -10.85 5.33 25.85
N ILE A 221 -12.00 5.27 26.52
CA ILE A 221 -12.48 4.11 27.28
C ILE A 221 -13.70 3.50 26.59
N ASN A 222 -14.76 4.28 26.48
CA ASN A 222 -16.03 3.89 25.87
C ASN A 222 -15.97 4.05 24.35
N CYS A 223 -15.28 5.09 23.88
CA CYS A 223 -15.04 5.33 22.48
C CYS A 223 -13.79 6.21 22.28
N THR A 224 -13.17 6.05 21.12
CA THR A 224 -11.86 6.62 20.79
C THR A 224 -11.97 7.87 19.96
N PHE A 225 -12.99 7.98 19.11
CA PHE A 225 -13.13 9.12 18.21
C PHE A 225 -14.57 9.52 17.92
N GLY A 226 -14.79 10.81 17.73
CA GLY A 226 -16.02 11.39 17.21
C GLY A 226 -15.71 12.27 16.01
N TYR A 227 -16.67 12.49 15.11
CA TYR A 227 -16.42 13.27 13.90
C TYR A 227 -17.59 14.17 13.51
N THR A 228 -17.28 15.16 12.68
CA THR A 228 -18.22 15.95 11.87
C THR A 228 -17.70 16.06 10.44
N ILE A 229 -18.54 15.80 9.44
CA ILE A 229 -18.21 16.15 8.06
C ILE A 229 -18.39 17.67 7.91
N LEU A 230 -17.30 18.38 7.63
CA LEU A 230 -17.27 19.83 7.44
C LEU A 230 -17.89 20.23 6.10
N GLY A 231 -17.63 19.43 5.07
CA GLY A 231 -18.15 19.65 3.72
C GLY A 231 -17.50 18.71 2.73
N HIS A 232 -17.64 19.04 1.45
CA HIS A 232 -17.14 18.21 0.36
C HIS A 232 -16.81 19.07 -0.86
N LEU A 233 -15.96 18.53 -1.73
CA LEU A 233 -15.68 19.08 -3.04
C LEU A 233 -15.90 18.03 -4.10
N ARG A 234 -16.32 18.48 -5.27
CA ARG A 234 -16.33 17.66 -6.48
C ARG A 234 -14.94 17.71 -7.12
N ILE A 235 -14.39 16.54 -7.44
CA ILE A 235 -13.02 16.43 -7.98
C ILE A 235 -12.92 17.10 -9.35
N ASP A 236 -13.93 16.93 -10.21
CA ASP A 236 -13.95 17.49 -11.57
C ASP A 236 -13.78 19.02 -11.56
N ASP A 237 -14.44 19.69 -10.60
CA ASP A 237 -14.38 21.14 -10.44
C ASP A 237 -13.00 21.58 -9.91
N LEU A 238 -12.46 20.85 -8.93
CA LEU A 238 -11.14 21.09 -8.34
C LEU A 238 -10.02 20.99 -9.39
N VAL A 239 -10.04 19.93 -10.20
CA VAL A 239 -9.00 19.70 -11.21
C VAL A 239 -9.19 20.61 -12.43
N GLY A 240 -10.37 21.24 -12.57
CA GLY A 240 -10.67 22.22 -13.61
C GLY A 240 -11.34 21.65 -14.86
N ILE A 241 -11.72 20.36 -14.86
CA ILE A 241 -12.38 19.71 -16.01
C ILE A 241 -13.65 20.47 -16.41
N THR A 242 -14.44 20.93 -15.45
CA THR A 242 -15.71 21.63 -15.74
C THR A 242 -15.56 23.01 -16.35
N ASN A 243 -14.33 23.55 -16.35
CA ASN A 243 -14.01 24.83 -16.99
C ASN A 243 -13.39 24.64 -18.39
N MET A 244 -13.15 23.40 -18.82
CA MET A 244 -12.61 23.10 -20.14
C MET A 244 -13.73 22.88 -21.16
N THR A 245 -13.44 23.17 -22.43
CA THR A 245 -14.40 23.04 -23.55
C THR A 245 -14.13 21.81 -24.41
N PHE A 246 -15.17 21.33 -25.09
CA PHE A 246 -15.08 20.23 -26.05
C PHE A 246 -14.06 20.53 -27.17
N LEU A 247 -13.35 19.51 -27.65
CA LEU A 247 -12.32 19.64 -28.71
C LEU A 247 -12.92 20.22 -30.00
N ASN A 248 -14.16 19.84 -30.32
CA ASN A 248 -14.85 20.25 -31.54
C ASN A 248 -15.96 21.30 -31.28
N ASP A 249 -16.13 21.78 -30.05
CA ASP A 249 -17.12 22.79 -29.69
C ASP A 249 -16.64 23.65 -28.51
N SER A 250 -16.08 24.81 -28.83
CA SER A 250 -15.57 25.77 -27.84
C SER A 250 -16.67 26.55 -27.10
N THR A 251 -17.94 26.40 -27.47
CA THR A 251 -19.06 27.08 -26.82
C THR A 251 -19.63 26.32 -25.63
N ARG A 252 -19.26 25.04 -25.48
CA ARG A 252 -19.76 24.14 -24.45
C ARG A 252 -18.62 23.64 -23.56
N THR A 253 -18.82 23.70 -22.24
CA THR A 253 -17.89 23.10 -21.27
C THR A 253 -18.30 21.68 -20.90
N TYR A 254 -17.36 20.88 -20.41
CA TYR A 254 -17.65 19.53 -19.93
C TYR A 254 -18.47 19.59 -18.62
N ALA A 255 -19.54 18.81 -18.53
CA ALA A 255 -20.30 18.71 -17.30
C ALA A 255 -19.56 17.87 -16.24
N ASN A 256 -18.75 16.90 -16.65
CA ASN A 256 -18.07 15.94 -15.78
C ASN A 256 -16.88 15.27 -16.48
N ARG A 257 -16.09 14.51 -15.71
CA ARG A 257 -14.97 13.73 -16.25
C ARG A 257 -15.37 12.75 -17.37
N ALA A 258 -16.55 12.15 -17.30
CA ALA A 258 -16.95 11.18 -18.31
C ALA A 258 -17.06 11.84 -19.68
N GLU A 259 -17.71 13.00 -19.78
CA GLU A 259 -17.74 13.79 -21.03
C GLU A 259 -16.35 14.18 -21.51
N PHE A 260 -15.50 14.69 -20.61
CA PHE A 260 -14.10 15.01 -20.90
C PHE A 260 -13.33 13.82 -21.47
N CYS A 261 -13.53 12.63 -20.90
CA CYS A 261 -12.88 11.39 -21.34
C CYS A 261 -13.44 10.84 -22.66
N TYR A 262 -14.76 10.89 -22.84
CA TYR A 262 -15.40 10.47 -24.10
C TYR A 262 -15.09 11.39 -25.27
N ASP A 263 -14.78 12.67 -25.00
CA ASP A 263 -14.24 13.61 -25.97
C ASP A 263 -12.74 13.38 -26.25
N GLY A 264 -12.16 12.27 -25.76
CA GLY A 264 -10.80 11.84 -26.06
C GLY A 264 -9.71 12.38 -25.14
N ARG A 265 -10.04 13.30 -24.22
CA ARG A 265 -9.06 13.89 -23.29
C ARG A 265 -8.71 12.95 -22.13
N LYS A 266 -7.57 13.22 -21.49
CA LYS A 266 -6.95 12.40 -20.46
C LYS A 266 -6.64 13.24 -19.21
N GLU A 267 -7.23 12.85 -18.09
CA GLU A 267 -7.06 13.56 -16.82
C GLU A 267 -5.68 13.30 -16.22
N TYR A 268 -5.18 12.07 -16.36
CA TYR A 268 -3.85 11.70 -15.88
C TYR A 268 -3.36 10.46 -16.60
N VAL A 269 -2.21 10.54 -17.24
CA VAL A 269 -1.52 9.41 -17.87
C VAL A 269 -0.04 9.51 -17.50
N LEU A 270 0.49 8.46 -16.90
CA LEU A 270 1.94 8.32 -16.75
C LEU A 270 2.44 7.60 -17.98
N GLN A 271 3.19 8.30 -18.83
CA GLN A 271 3.97 7.72 -19.92
C GLN A 271 5.43 7.81 -19.49
N SER A 272 5.94 6.78 -18.81
CA SER A 272 7.31 6.81 -18.27
C SER A 272 8.32 7.34 -19.31
N PRO A 273 9.10 8.41 -19.04
CA PRO A 273 9.30 9.09 -17.75
C PRO A 273 8.46 10.38 -17.56
N THR A 274 7.58 10.72 -18.49
CA THR A 274 6.80 11.96 -18.51
C THR A 274 5.34 11.76 -18.06
N THR A 275 4.84 12.67 -17.24
CA THR A 275 3.41 12.72 -16.95
C THR A 275 2.71 13.51 -18.05
N TYR A 276 1.80 12.89 -18.78
CA TYR A 276 0.91 13.57 -19.71
C TYR A 276 -0.48 13.72 -19.10
N SER A 277 -0.98 14.95 -19.10
CA SER A 277 -2.35 15.26 -18.69
C SER A 277 -2.85 16.42 -19.52
N ASP A 278 -4.07 16.30 -20.04
CA ASP A 278 -4.78 17.43 -20.65
C ASP A 278 -5.29 18.41 -19.57
N VAL A 279 -5.09 18.09 -18.29
CA VAL A 279 -5.48 18.89 -17.13
C VAL A 279 -4.22 19.42 -16.42
N ASP A 280 -4.03 20.73 -16.46
CA ASP A 280 -2.86 21.41 -15.85
C ASP A 280 -2.65 21.06 -14.38
N PHE A 281 -3.75 20.74 -13.66
CA PHE A 281 -3.71 20.38 -12.25
C PHE A 281 -2.67 19.29 -11.96
N TRP A 282 -2.45 18.33 -12.85
CA TRP A 282 -1.62 17.15 -12.58
C TRP A 282 -0.20 17.15 -13.20
N GLN A 283 0.21 18.23 -13.88
CA GLN A 283 1.53 18.34 -14.52
C GLN A 283 2.70 18.10 -13.54
N ASP A 284 3.72 17.34 -13.92
CA ASP A 284 4.85 17.01 -13.03
C ASP A 284 4.40 16.34 -11.72
N GLY A 285 3.60 15.28 -11.83
CA GLY A 285 3.01 14.57 -10.70
C GLY A 285 4.00 14.00 -9.68
N LEU A 286 5.26 13.79 -10.08
CA LEU A 286 6.35 13.32 -9.19
C LEU A 286 7.14 14.47 -8.54
N ASN A 287 6.89 15.72 -8.92
CA ASN A 287 7.56 16.88 -8.34
C ASN A 287 6.93 17.25 -6.99
N ARG A 288 7.69 17.06 -5.91
CA ARG A 288 7.25 17.32 -4.52
C ARG A 288 6.81 18.76 -4.30
N THR A 289 7.50 19.74 -4.90
CA THR A 289 7.16 21.16 -4.76
C THR A 289 5.82 21.46 -5.42
N MET A 290 5.57 20.90 -6.61
CA MET A 290 4.28 21.06 -7.29
C MET A 290 3.15 20.38 -6.52
N ASN A 291 3.42 19.22 -5.92
CA ASN A 291 2.43 18.51 -5.09
C ASN A 291 2.05 19.28 -3.82
N VAL A 292 3.00 19.99 -3.18
CA VAL A 292 2.68 20.92 -2.09
C VAL A 292 1.74 22.02 -2.57
N GLN A 293 2.00 22.61 -3.74
CA GLN A 293 1.10 23.64 -4.32
C GLN A 293 -0.29 23.09 -4.67
N ARG A 294 -0.39 21.83 -5.12
CA ARG A 294 -1.69 21.16 -5.33
C ARG A 294 -2.49 21.03 -4.04
N SER A 295 -1.83 20.62 -2.95
CA SER A 295 -2.49 20.49 -1.64
C SER A 295 -2.96 21.85 -1.10
N LEU A 296 -2.19 22.92 -1.32
CA LEU A 296 -2.64 24.29 -1.03
C LEU A 296 -3.84 24.69 -1.89
N LYS A 297 -3.79 24.41 -3.20
CA LYS A 297 -4.90 24.66 -4.12
C LYS A 297 -6.17 23.91 -3.70
N LEU A 298 -6.07 22.67 -3.20
CA LEU A 298 -7.20 21.93 -2.64
C LEU A 298 -7.85 22.67 -1.46
N ILE A 299 -7.04 23.14 -0.51
CA ILE A 299 -7.49 23.86 0.68
C ILE A 299 -8.15 25.19 0.29
N ASP A 300 -7.51 25.96 -0.60
CA ASP A 300 -8.03 27.24 -1.08
C ASP A 300 -9.30 27.07 -1.90
N PHE A 301 -9.36 26.04 -2.75
CA PHE A 301 -10.56 25.71 -3.51
C PHE A 301 -11.73 25.38 -2.59
N TYR A 302 -11.51 24.64 -1.50
CA TYR A 302 -12.55 24.40 -0.49
C TYR A 302 -13.07 25.72 0.09
N ARG A 303 -12.16 26.58 0.55
CA ARG A 303 -12.51 27.86 1.19
C ARG A 303 -13.27 28.79 0.26
N ASN A 304 -12.93 28.81 -1.02
CA ASN A 304 -13.52 29.69 -2.01
C ASN A 304 -14.84 29.16 -2.60
N ASN A 305 -15.14 27.86 -2.45
CA ASN A 305 -16.32 27.22 -3.06
C ASN A 305 -17.24 26.55 -2.01
N MET A 306 -17.25 27.06 -0.77
CA MET A 306 -18.13 26.52 0.26
C MET A 306 -19.61 26.73 -0.11
N GLY A 307 -20.35 25.62 -0.18
CA GLY A 307 -21.79 25.62 -0.35
C GLY A 307 -22.56 25.83 0.97
N PRO A 308 -23.90 25.88 0.90
CA PRO A 308 -24.75 25.94 2.08
C PRO A 308 -24.42 24.83 3.08
N ASN A 309 -24.41 25.17 4.37
CA ASN A 309 -24.12 24.26 5.49
C ASN A 309 -22.68 23.67 5.54
N MET A 310 -21.77 24.06 4.63
CA MET A 310 -20.36 23.73 4.78
C MET A 310 -19.71 24.61 5.85
N LEU A 311 -18.73 24.04 6.56
CA LEU A 311 -18.00 24.71 7.64
C LEU A 311 -16.56 25.00 7.21
N PRO A 312 -15.99 26.16 7.58
CA PRO A 312 -14.64 26.51 7.16
C PRO A 312 -13.59 25.55 7.72
N LEU A 313 -12.59 25.24 6.91
CA LEU A 313 -11.38 24.57 7.39
C LEU A 313 -10.62 25.53 8.32
N PRO A 314 -10.26 25.10 9.56
CA PRO A 314 -9.52 25.96 10.47
C PRO A 314 -8.14 26.32 9.91
N MET A 315 -7.55 27.39 10.43
CA MET A 315 -6.14 27.67 10.20
C MET A 315 -5.28 26.75 11.06
N ILE A 316 -4.15 26.28 10.54
CA ILE A 316 -3.23 25.39 11.27
C ILE A 316 -2.79 26.00 12.62
N PRO A 317 -2.38 27.27 12.71
CA PRO A 317 -1.99 27.87 13.99
C PRO A 317 -3.12 27.86 15.04
N ASP A 318 -4.35 28.18 14.64
CA ASP A 318 -5.50 28.19 15.55
C ASP A 318 -5.85 26.78 16.02
N LEU A 319 -5.80 25.81 15.10
CA LEU A 319 -6.02 24.41 15.41
C LEU A 319 -4.95 23.87 16.36
N THR A 320 -3.68 24.21 16.12
CA THR A 320 -2.55 23.86 16.99
C THR A 320 -2.66 24.50 18.36
N ALA A 321 -3.07 25.77 18.45
CA ALA A 321 -3.30 26.44 19.73
C ALA A 321 -4.47 25.82 20.52
N SER A 322 -5.48 25.26 19.82
CA SER A 322 -6.61 24.58 20.45
C SER A 322 -6.29 23.16 20.94
N ASN A 323 -5.19 22.56 20.46
CA ASN A 323 -4.77 21.21 20.79
C ASN A 323 -3.72 21.19 21.90
N PRO A 324 -3.66 20.10 22.70
CA PRO A 324 -2.61 19.95 23.68
C PRO A 324 -1.23 19.85 22.99
N PRO A 325 -0.17 20.43 23.57
CA PRO A 325 1.19 20.21 23.10
C PRO A 325 1.54 18.71 23.05
N CYS A 326 2.34 18.29 22.05
CA CYS A 326 2.65 16.88 21.83
C CYS A 326 3.26 16.18 23.07
N TYR A 327 4.01 16.89 23.91
CA TYR A 327 4.60 16.32 25.13
C TYR A 327 3.56 15.87 26.17
N VAL A 328 2.31 16.32 26.06
CA VAL A 328 1.21 15.92 26.97
C VAL A 328 0.77 14.49 26.66
N ASN A 329 0.75 14.14 25.37
CA ASN A 329 0.19 12.89 24.86
C ASN A 329 1.25 11.87 24.41
N SER A 330 2.47 12.34 24.10
CA SER A 330 3.57 11.50 23.64
C SER A 330 4.73 11.49 24.62
N GLN A 331 5.06 10.29 25.12
CA GLN A 331 6.22 10.08 25.99
C GLN A 331 7.54 10.43 25.29
N ARG A 332 7.62 10.21 23.97
CA ARG A 332 8.79 10.58 23.16
C ARG A 332 8.95 12.10 23.12
N CYS A 333 7.87 12.85 22.88
CA CYS A 333 7.91 14.32 22.94
C CYS A 333 8.18 14.86 24.35
N TYR A 334 7.68 14.18 25.38
CA TYR A 334 7.95 14.51 26.77
C TYR A 334 9.44 14.41 27.13
N LYS A 335 10.17 13.48 26.51
CA LYS A 335 11.61 13.27 26.70
C LYS A 335 12.48 13.98 25.66
N ALA A 336 11.89 14.60 24.64
CA ALA A 336 12.63 15.16 23.52
C ALA A 336 13.41 16.42 23.95
N PRO A 337 14.73 16.48 23.73
CA PRO A 337 15.56 17.62 24.18
C PRO A 337 15.19 18.91 23.45
N PHE A 338 14.76 18.82 22.20
CA PHE A 338 14.34 19.95 21.36
C PHE A 338 12.81 20.06 21.25
N GLY A 339 12.08 19.24 22.00
CA GLY A 339 10.62 19.24 21.96
C GLY A 339 10.03 18.65 20.68
N CYS A 340 8.75 18.96 20.47
CA CYS A 340 7.97 18.53 19.32
C CYS A 340 7.08 19.66 18.81
N ARG A 341 6.59 19.52 17.58
CA ARG A 341 5.60 20.42 16.97
C ARG A 341 4.41 19.65 16.42
N ARG A 342 3.26 20.31 16.34
CA ARG A 342 2.10 19.82 15.58
C ARG A 342 2.09 20.50 14.21
N ASN A 343 2.01 19.70 13.16
CA ASN A 343 1.97 20.19 11.79
C ASN A 343 0.70 19.72 11.07
N LEU A 344 0.41 20.38 9.95
CA LEU A 344 -0.70 20.08 9.03
C LEU A 344 -2.09 20.31 9.64
N LEU A 345 -3.11 20.26 8.78
CA LEU A 345 -4.50 20.13 9.22
C LEU A 345 -4.73 18.83 10.01
N GLY A 346 -3.93 17.80 9.74
CA GLY A 346 -3.91 16.53 10.47
C GLY A 346 -3.36 16.60 11.90
N GLN A 347 -2.69 17.69 12.30
CA GLN A 347 -2.15 17.91 13.66
C GLN A 347 -1.18 16.81 14.14
N VAL A 348 -0.41 16.26 13.20
CA VAL A 348 0.56 15.19 13.43
C VAL A 348 1.74 15.74 14.22
N CYS A 349 2.16 15.01 15.24
CA CYS A 349 3.31 15.37 16.07
C CYS A 349 4.63 14.91 15.44
N GLU A 350 5.60 15.81 15.39
CA GLU A 350 6.96 15.55 14.89
C GLU A 350 8.02 15.94 15.93
N LEU A 351 9.08 15.15 16.02
CA LEU A 351 10.26 15.48 16.82
C LEU A 351 11.05 16.61 16.15
N CYS A 352 11.51 17.56 16.96
CA CYS A 352 12.38 18.62 16.48
C CYS A 352 13.86 18.20 16.51
N SER A 353 14.64 18.67 15.54
CA SER A 353 16.04 18.25 15.34
C SER A 353 17.08 19.25 15.88
N SER A 354 16.68 20.48 16.23
CA SER A 354 17.59 21.52 16.71
C SER A 354 16.95 22.39 17.79
N ALA A 355 17.81 22.95 18.65
CA ALA A 355 17.40 23.93 19.66
C ALA A 355 17.06 25.28 19.00
N GLY A 356 16.03 25.96 19.51
CA GLY A 356 15.67 27.32 19.10
C GLY A 356 14.71 27.42 17.90
N ASP A 357 14.19 26.32 17.37
CA ASP A 357 13.07 26.36 16.40
C ASP A 357 11.81 26.91 17.10
N PRO A 358 11.25 28.06 16.66
CA PRO A 358 10.11 28.69 17.32
C PRO A 358 8.80 27.92 17.15
N THR A 359 8.74 26.95 16.22
CA THR A 359 7.59 26.08 16.02
C THR A 359 7.56 24.90 16.99
N CYS A 360 8.67 24.66 17.69
CA CYS A 360 8.86 23.53 18.57
C CYS A 360 8.54 23.87 20.02
N VAL A 361 7.77 23.00 20.66
CA VAL A 361 7.37 23.14 22.05
C VAL A 361 8.12 22.11 22.90
N VAL A 362 9.04 22.60 23.72
CA VAL A 362 9.73 21.81 24.74
C VAL A 362 8.87 21.74 26.00
N ARG A 363 8.80 20.57 26.63
CA ARG A 363 8.12 20.39 27.91
C ARG A 363 8.72 21.34 28.97
N PRO A 364 7.93 22.17 29.66
CA PRO A 364 8.40 22.96 30.79
C PRO A 364 9.00 22.09 31.92
N PRO A 365 10.09 22.51 32.59
CA PRO A 365 10.73 21.71 33.64
C PRO A 365 9.83 21.40 34.85
N ASN A 366 8.83 22.23 35.11
CA ASN A 366 7.86 22.07 36.21
C ASN A 366 6.70 21.11 35.86
N VAL A 367 6.58 20.66 34.61
CA VAL A 367 5.56 19.70 34.20
C VAL A 367 6.08 18.28 34.40
N THR A 368 5.43 17.54 35.30
CA THR A 368 5.70 16.11 35.53
C THR A 368 4.49 15.30 35.08
N LEU A 369 4.68 14.41 34.11
CA LEU A 369 3.65 13.48 33.63
C LEU A 369 4.11 12.04 33.84
N VAL A 370 3.20 11.19 34.29
CA VAL A 370 3.42 9.75 34.45
C VAL A 370 2.61 9.03 33.39
N PHE A 371 3.26 8.63 32.29
CA PHE A 371 2.61 7.89 31.21
C PHE A 371 2.28 6.47 31.66
N PRO A 372 1.19 5.87 31.14
CA PRO A 372 0.75 4.53 31.51
C PRO A 372 1.79 3.51 31.06
N THR A 373 2.02 2.49 31.89
CA THR A 373 2.83 1.33 31.55
C THR A 373 1.95 0.17 31.11
N THR A 374 2.54 -0.87 30.50
CA THR A 374 1.81 -2.08 30.09
C THR A 374 1.12 -2.78 31.28
N ALA A 375 1.62 -2.59 32.50
CA ALA A 375 0.98 -3.07 33.74
C ALA A 375 -0.28 -2.26 34.11
N ASP A 376 -0.31 -0.96 33.80
CA ASP A 376 -1.46 -0.06 34.08
C ASP A 376 -2.58 -0.22 33.04
N GLY A 377 -2.23 -0.52 31.79
CA GLY A 377 -3.17 -0.70 30.68
C GLY A 377 -4.15 -1.88 30.88
N ALA A 378 -3.75 -2.91 31.63
CA ALA A 378 -4.56 -4.09 31.90
C ALA A 378 -5.82 -3.80 32.74
N ALA A 379 -5.83 -2.72 33.54
CA ALA A 379 -6.94 -2.36 34.41
C ALA A 379 -8.06 -1.56 33.71
N ASP A 380 -7.80 -0.94 32.56
CA ASP A 380 -8.78 -0.17 31.75
C ASP A 380 -9.49 -1.05 30.71
N ILE A 381 -9.11 -2.35 30.60
CA ILE A 381 -9.65 -3.33 29.64
C ILE A 381 -10.88 -4.05 30.20
N THR A 382 -11.08 -4.07 31.52
CA THR A 382 -12.29 -4.62 32.15
C THR A 382 -13.47 -3.69 31.93
N LEU A 383 -14.19 -3.87 30.82
CA LEU A 383 -15.52 -3.30 30.65
C LEU A 383 -16.36 -3.64 31.89
N PRO A 384 -17.01 -2.67 32.57
CA PRO A 384 -18.01 -3.01 33.56
C PRO A 384 -19.12 -3.84 32.87
N PRO A 385 -19.66 -4.87 33.54
CA PRO A 385 -20.73 -5.67 32.96
C PRO A 385 -21.89 -4.76 32.56
N VAL A 386 -22.37 -4.92 31.34
CA VAL A 386 -23.53 -4.21 30.78
C VAL A 386 -24.73 -4.48 31.69
N THR A 387 -24.94 -3.59 32.65
CA THR A 387 -26.07 -3.58 33.58
C THR A 387 -26.70 -2.19 33.54
N ALA A 388 -27.13 -1.80 32.35
CA ALA A 388 -28.16 -0.80 32.19
C ALA A 388 -28.91 -1.13 30.89
N ALA A 389 -30.09 -1.71 31.04
CA ALA A 389 -31.04 -1.84 29.94
C ALA A 389 -31.36 -0.43 29.39
N PRO A 390 -31.45 -0.26 28.05
CA PRO A 390 -31.97 0.99 27.49
C PRO A 390 -33.45 1.19 27.91
N PRO A 391 -33.92 2.43 28.03
CA PRO A 391 -35.33 2.69 28.32
C PRO A 391 -36.20 2.09 27.22
N THR A 392 -37.20 1.32 27.65
CA THR A 392 -38.20 0.67 26.82
C THR A 392 -38.97 1.69 25.99
N VAL A 393 -38.79 1.66 24.66
CA VAL A 393 -39.72 2.28 23.72
C VAL A 393 -40.85 1.28 23.46
N ALA A 394 -42.09 1.73 23.63
CA ALA A 394 -43.30 0.92 23.47
C ALA A 394 -43.40 0.30 22.06
N PRO A 395 -43.91 -0.94 21.92
CA PRO A 395 -44.02 -1.58 20.63
C PRO A 395 -45.15 -0.95 19.81
N ILE A 396 -44.84 -0.56 18.58
CA ILE A 396 -45.85 -0.30 17.54
C ILE A 396 -46.25 -1.67 16.97
N SER A 397 -47.50 -2.06 17.22
CA SER A 397 -48.12 -3.24 16.64
C SER A 397 -48.39 -3.03 15.15
N ASN A 398 -47.79 -3.85 14.28
CA ASN A 398 -48.30 -4.11 12.92
C ASN A 398 -47.99 -5.56 12.55
N GLY A 399 -48.85 -6.48 12.99
CA GLY A 399 -48.88 -7.85 12.49
C GLY A 399 -49.82 -7.92 11.27
N LEU A 400 -49.28 -8.28 10.10
CA LEU A 400 -50.10 -8.70 8.96
C LEU A 400 -50.84 -10.00 9.33
N SER A 401 -52.14 -10.07 9.06
CA SER A 401 -52.96 -11.23 9.43
C SER A 401 -52.61 -12.45 8.58
N ALA A 402 -52.89 -13.65 9.11
CA ALA A 402 -52.60 -14.93 8.47
C ALA A 402 -53.17 -15.06 7.03
N GLY A 403 -54.17 -14.25 6.65
CA GLY A 403 -54.69 -14.19 5.29
C GLY A 403 -53.72 -13.58 4.26
N SER A 404 -52.84 -12.66 4.68
CA SER A 404 -51.87 -11.99 3.79
C SER A 404 -50.69 -12.91 3.42
N ILE A 405 -50.33 -13.83 4.31
CA ILE A 405 -49.24 -14.81 4.08
C ILE A 405 -49.66 -15.84 3.02
N VAL A 406 -50.93 -16.26 3.02
CA VAL A 406 -51.47 -17.20 2.02
C VAL A 406 -51.49 -16.55 0.63
N GLY A 407 -51.83 -15.26 0.53
CA GLY A 407 -51.83 -14.53 -0.75
C GLY A 407 -50.44 -14.37 -1.39
N ILE A 408 -49.40 -14.14 -0.59
CA ILE A 408 -48.02 -13.96 -1.07
C ILE A 408 -47.45 -15.29 -1.59
N VAL A 409 -47.76 -16.40 -0.92
CA VAL A 409 -47.31 -17.74 -1.34
C VAL A 409 -48.00 -18.17 -2.65
N PHE A 410 -49.32 -17.94 -2.78
CA PHE A 410 -50.03 -18.25 -4.02
C PHE A 410 -49.58 -17.36 -5.20
N GLY A 411 -49.30 -16.08 -4.94
CA GLY A 411 -48.75 -15.17 -5.95
C GLY A 411 -47.35 -15.59 -6.44
N GLY A 412 -46.47 -16.02 -5.53
CA GLY A 412 -45.13 -16.50 -5.86
C GLY A 412 -45.14 -17.79 -6.69
N ILE A 413 -46.03 -18.73 -6.39
CA ILE A 413 -46.14 -20.00 -7.13
C ILE A 413 -46.68 -19.76 -8.56
N LEU A 414 -47.64 -18.84 -8.72
CA LEU A 414 -48.15 -18.43 -10.04
C LEU A 414 -47.07 -17.77 -10.90
N LEU A 415 -46.23 -16.92 -10.30
CA LEU A 415 -45.16 -16.20 -11.00
C LEU A 415 -44.04 -17.15 -11.45
N ILE A 416 -43.68 -18.13 -10.63
CA ILE A 416 -42.72 -19.19 -11.00
C ILE A 416 -43.30 -20.09 -12.09
N GLY A 417 -44.58 -20.44 -12.02
CA GLY A 417 -45.27 -21.21 -13.07
C GLY A 417 -45.26 -20.50 -14.42
N LEU A 418 -45.52 -19.18 -14.44
CA LEU A 418 -45.48 -18.36 -15.66
C LEU A 418 -44.07 -18.25 -16.25
N LEU A 419 -43.04 -18.12 -15.40
CA LEU A 419 -41.63 -18.08 -15.84
C LEU A 419 -41.17 -19.41 -16.44
N VAL A 420 -41.63 -20.55 -15.91
CA VAL A 420 -41.34 -21.88 -16.46
C VAL A 420 -42.05 -22.09 -17.80
N ILE A 421 -43.30 -21.65 -17.95
CA ILE A 421 -44.03 -21.72 -19.22
C ILE A 421 -43.37 -20.84 -20.29
N PHE A 422 -42.93 -19.63 -19.92
CA PHE A 422 -42.23 -18.72 -20.83
C PHE A 422 -40.85 -19.27 -21.24
N GLY A 423 -40.12 -19.88 -20.32
CA GLY A 423 -38.85 -20.55 -20.60
C GLY A 423 -38.98 -21.79 -21.50
N ARG A 424 -40.08 -22.57 -21.36
CA ARG A 424 -40.35 -23.73 -22.23
C ARG A 424 -40.79 -23.32 -23.64
N ARG A 425 -41.57 -22.23 -23.78
CA ARG A 425 -41.94 -21.68 -25.10
C ARG A 425 -40.74 -21.11 -25.85
N ARG A 426 -39.79 -20.47 -25.15
CA ARG A 426 -38.57 -19.93 -25.75
C ARG A 426 -37.63 -21.03 -26.27
N ARG A 427 -37.52 -22.15 -25.56
CA ARG A 427 -36.73 -23.33 -26.01
C ARG A 427 -37.38 -24.11 -27.16
N GLN A 428 -38.71 -24.07 -27.31
CA GLN A 428 -39.36 -24.69 -28.47
C GLN A 428 -39.20 -23.86 -29.76
N HIS A 429 -38.90 -22.57 -29.67
CA HIS A 429 -38.70 -21.70 -30.84
C HIS A 429 -37.25 -21.70 -31.37
N GLU A 430 -36.28 -22.23 -30.61
CA GLU A 430 -34.87 -22.38 -31.04
C GLU A 430 -34.55 -23.73 -31.70
N SER A 431 -35.53 -24.64 -31.81
CA SER A 431 -35.34 -25.97 -32.39
C SER A 431 -35.81 -26.12 -33.85
N SER A 432 -36.26 -25.05 -34.52
CA SER A 432 -36.85 -25.15 -35.87
C SER A 432 -35.96 -24.71 -37.05
N ASP A 433 -34.78 -24.12 -36.85
CA ASP A 433 -33.95 -23.58 -37.96
C ASP A 433 -32.57 -24.24 -38.12
N ARG A 434 -32.44 -25.52 -37.77
CA ARG A 434 -31.27 -26.34 -38.12
C ARG A 434 -31.66 -27.68 -38.75
N PHE A 435 -32.42 -27.66 -39.85
CA PHE A 435 -32.40 -28.79 -40.78
C PHE A 435 -33.00 -28.47 -42.16
N THR A 436 -32.16 -27.96 -43.06
CA THR A 436 -32.25 -28.00 -44.55
C THR A 436 -31.04 -27.17 -45.02
N THR A 437 -30.08 -27.61 -45.84
CA THR A 437 -30.10 -28.59 -46.92
C THR A 437 -28.64 -28.96 -47.20
N LEU A 438 -28.29 -30.25 -47.13
CA LEU A 438 -27.12 -30.82 -47.80
C LEU A 438 -27.66 -31.52 -49.05
N ALA A 439 -27.35 -31.01 -50.25
CA ALA A 439 -27.16 -31.82 -51.46
C ALA A 439 -26.76 -30.95 -52.66
N ALA A 440 -25.87 -31.52 -53.49
CA ALA A 440 -25.45 -31.13 -54.84
C ALA A 440 -24.40 -30.00 -54.93
N ASP A 441 -23.35 -30.07 -55.75
CA ASP A 441 -22.74 -31.13 -56.57
C ASP A 441 -21.36 -30.61 -57.00
N SER A 442 -20.51 -31.51 -57.48
CA SER A 442 -19.14 -31.38 -57.94
C SER A 442 -18.95 -30.39 -59.11
N THR A 443 -17.82 -29.67 -59.18
CA THR A 443 -16.78 -29.77 -60.26
C THR A 443 -15.81 -28.56 -60.35
N LYS A 444 -14.50 -28.90 -60.47
CA LYS A 444 -13.40 -28.28 -61.26
C LYS A 444 -12.94 -26.80 -61.06
N GLY A 445 -11.65 -26.65 -60.70
CA GLY A 445 -10.63 -26.05 -61.58
C GLY A 445 -10.06 -24.66 -61.28
N GLY A 446 -8.82 -24.60 -60.76
CA GLY A 446 -7.68 -23.78 -61.25
C GLY A 446 -7.62 -22.25 -61.05
N GLY A 447 -6.48 -21.76 -60.53
CA GLY A 447 -5.84 -20.50 -60.96
C GLY A 447 -5.76 -19.34 -59.95
N ASP A 448 -4.54 -19.03 -59.52
CA ASP A 448 -4.06 -17.73 -58.98
C ASP A 448 -3.64 -16.81 -60.17
N PRO A 449 -3.27 -15.50 -60.07
CA PRO A 449 -3.35 -14.48 -59.01
C PRO A 449 -3.85 -13.06 -59.46
N ASN A 450 -4.04 -12.16 -58.47
CA ASN A 450 -3.91 -10.68 -58.48
C ASN A 450 -4.62 -9.80 -59.54
N SER A 451 -5.48 -8.86 -59.07
CA SER A 451 -5.23 -7.39 -59.14
C SER A 451 -6.46 -6.54 -58.77
N ALA A 452 -6.23 -5.61 -57.84
CA ALA A 452 -6.70 -4.21 -57.75
C ALA A 452 -8.20 -3.81 -57.63
N TYR A 453 -8.45 -3.13 -56.51
CA TYR A 453 -9.14 -1.83 -56.32
C TYR A 453 -10.68 -1.70 -56.24
N ARG A 454 -11.11 -1.31 -55.02
CA ARG A 454 -12.27 -0.47 -54.58
C ARG A 454 -13.70 -1.00 -54.85
N SER A 455 -14.68 -0.94 -53.94
CA SER A 455 -14.92 -0.10 -52.74
C SER A 455 -16.12 -0.61 -51.92
N MET A 456 -16.09 -0.35 -50.59
CA MET A 456 -17.22 -0.13 -49.63
C MET A 456 -18.23 -1.27 -49.41
N ASP A 457 -18.71 -1.61 -48.21
CA ASP A 457 -18.62 -1.06 -46.86
C ASP A 457 -19.18 -2.12 -45.90
N THR A 458 -18.69 -2.19 -44.65
CA THR A 458 -19.48 -2.29 -43.41
C THR A 458 -18.56 -2.62 -42.24
N SER A 459 -18.44 -1.61 -41.39
CA SER A 459 -17.77 -1.50 -40.10
C SER A 459 -18.10 -2.60 -39.08
N ALA A 460 -17.04 -3.26 -38.60
CA ALA A 460 -16.99 -3.84 -37.26
C ALA A 460 -15.70 -3.35 -36.59
N ASP A 461 -15.88 -2.71 -35.45
CA ASP A 461 -14.92 -1.96 -34.66
C ASP A 461 -13.86 -2.89 -34.05
N ASN A 462 -12.61 -2.74 -34.47
CA ASN A 462 -11.42 -3.39 -33.91
C ASN A 462 -10.51 -2.28 -33.38
N THR A 463 -10.80 -1.73 -32.20
CA THR A 463 -9.83 -0.91 -31.47
C THR A 463 -8.71 -1.81 -30.97
N THR A 464 -7.67 -1.90 -31.77
CA THR A 464 -6.38 -2.50 -31.44
C THR A 464 -5.74 -1.71 -30.30
N LEU A 465 -5.56 -2.35 -29.14
CA LEU A 465 -4.66 -1.88 -28.09
C LEU A 465 -3.25 -1.78 -28.69
N SER A 466 -2.80 -0.57 -29.04
CA SER A 466 -1.44 -0.34 -29.51
C SER A 466 -0.48 -0.34 -28.32
N PHE A 467 0.52 -1.22 -28.33
CA PHE A 467 1.63 -1.15 -27.39
C PHE A 467 2.52 0.03 -27.75
N ASP A 468 2.85 0.88 -26.78
CA ASP A 468 3.85 1.92 -26.97
C ASP A 468 5.26 1.32 -26.85
N MET A 469 5.70 0.68 -27.94
CA MET A 469 7.07 0.19 -28.11
C MET A 469 8.03 1.33 -28.50
N GLN A 470 7.54 2.56 -28.64
CA GLN A 470 8.33 3.71 -29.09
C GLN A 470 9.43 4.06 -28.09
N ASP A 471 9.17 3.87 -26.80
CA ASP A 471 10.15 4.08 -25.74
C ASP A 471 11.35 3.11 -25.82
N LEU A 472 11.19 1.95 -26.46
CA LEU A 472 12.29 1.02 -26.73
C LEU A 472 12.96 1.30 -28.09
N ALA A 473 12.44 2.24 -28.89
CA ALA A 473 12.94 2.49 -30.24
C ALA A 473 14.40 2.97 -30.25
N LEU A 474 14.82 3.71 -29.21
CA LEU A 474 16.19 4.22 -29.08
C LEU A 474 17.24 3.12 -28.87
N ILE A 475 16.82 1.94 -28.43
CA ILE A 475 17.68 0.78 -28.18
C ILE A 475 17.30 -0.41 -29.08
N ARG A 476 16.53 -0.16 -30.14
CA ARG A 476 16.04 -1.21 -31.03
C ARG A 476 17.17 -1.79 -31.87
N LEU A 477 17.30 -3.10 -31.85
CA LEU A 477 18.20 -3.88 -32.68
C LEU A 477 17.42 -4.58 -33.80
N GLU A 478 18.08 -4.84 -34.93
CA GLU A 478 17.50 -5.65 -36.00
C GLU A 478 17.59 -7.14 -35.65
N GLU A 479 16.51 -7.92 -35.82
CA GLU A 479 16.52 -9.35 -35.48
C GLU A 479 17.58 -10.14 -36.26
N SER A 480 17.84 -9.74 -37.50
CA SER A 480 18.89 -10.29 -38.39
C SER A 480 20.31 -10.16 -37.82
N SER A 481 20.54 -9.23 -36.89
CA SER A 481 21.84 -9.02 -36.26
C SER A 481 22.13 -9.99 -35.10
N LEU A 482 21.14 -10.80 -34.70
CA LEU A 482 21.22 -11.73 -33.58
C LEU A 482 21.29 -13.18 -34.07
N THR A 483 22.28 -13.93 -33.59
CA THR A 483 22.31 -15.40 -33.77
C THR A 483 22.07 -16.08 -32.43
N PHE A 484 21.14 -17.02 -32.39
CA PHE A 484 20.85 -17.83 -31.21
C PHE A 484 21.72 -19.09 -31.23
N VAL A 485 22.49 -19.33 -30.17
CA VAL A 485 23.45 -20.45 -30.09
C VAL A 485 22.91 -21.60 -29.24
N LYS A 486 22.59 -21.33 -27.96
CA LYS A 486 22.04 -22.35 -27.05
C LYS A 486 21.19 -21.71 -25.97
N VAL A 487 20.22 -22.43 -25.41
CA VAL A 487 19.48 -21.98 -24.22
C VAL A 487 20.39 -22.05 -22.99
N LEU A 488 20.43 -20.97 -22.21
CA LEU A 488 21.12 -20.87 -20.92
C LEU A 488 20.16 -21.16 -19.75
N GLY A 489 18.90 -20.75 -19.87
CA GLY A 489 17.86 -21.01 -18.88
C GLY A 489 16.46 -20.83 -19.46
N SER A 490 15.49 -21.55 -18.92
CA SER A 490 14.09 -21.48 -19.34
C SER A 490 13.20 -21.11 -18.16
N GLY A 491 12.44 -20.03 -18.32
CA GLY A 491 11.43 -19.57 -17.37
C GLY A 491 10.01 -19.86 -17.86
N THR A 492 9.02 -19.50 -17.04
CA THR A 492 7.60 -19.68 -17.36
C THR A 492 7.16 -18.88 -18.59
N PHE A 493 7.71 -17.67 -18.75
CA PHE A 493 7.28 -16.69 -19.75
C PHE A 493 8.36 -16.30 -20.76
N ALA A 494 9.61 -16.68 -20.54
CA ALA A 494 10.75 -16.35 -21.40
C ALA A 494 11.88 -17.38 -21.26
N ASP A 495 12.68 -17.51 -22.30
CA ASP A 495 13.97 -18.22 -22.25
C ASP A 495 15.12 -17.23 -22.35
N VAL A 496 16.24 -17.55 -21.69
CA VAL A 496 17.51 -16.85 -21.86
C VAL A 496 18.40 -17.71 -22.74
N TRP A 497 18.87 -17.15 -23.85
CA TRP A 497 19.74 -17.79 -24.81
C TRP A 497 21.14 -17.18 -24.76
N LEU A 498 22.17 -18.00 -24.92
CA LEU A 498 23.45 -17.55 -25.42
C LEU A 498 23.27 -17.26 -26.90
N GLY A 499 23.73 -16.10 -27.32
CA GLY A 499 23.75 -15.72 -28.71
C GLY A 499 24.97 -14.89 -29.06
N THR A 500 25.00 -14.41 -30.29
CA THR A 500 25.95 -13.42 -30.76
C THR A 500 25.21 -12.22 -31.33
N PHE A 501 25.65 -11.03 -30.96
CA PHE A 501 25.26 -9.78 -31.59
C PHE A 501 26.52 -9.22 -32.27
N GLU A 502 26.46 -9.10 -33.60
CA GLU A 502 27.64 -8.88 -34.45
C GLU A 502 28.72 -9.96 -34.24
N THR A 503 29.76 -9.67 -33.46
CA THR A 503 30.86 -10.58 -33.11
C THR A 503 30.96 -10.87 -31.61
N GLN A 504 30.14 -10.20 -30.79
CA GLN A 504 30.20 -10.30 -29.33
C GLN A 504 29.20 -11.33 -28.81
N GLN A 505 29.62 -12.14 -27.84
CA GLN A 505 28.71 -13.03 -27.11
C GLN A 505 27.76 -12.22 -26.23
N VAL A 506 26.47 -12.55 -26.31
CA VAL A 506 25.39 -11.86 -25.60
C VAL A 506 24.42 -12.85 -24.97
N ALA A 507 23.72 -12.41 -23.92
CA ALA A 507 22.56 -13.11 -23.38
C ALA A 507 21.28 -12.51 -24.00
N ILE A 508 20.39 -13.36 -24.48
CA ILE A 508 19.18 -12.96 -25.21
C ILE A 508 17.96 -13.52 -24.46
N LYS A 509 17.27 -12.67 -23.71
CA LYS A 509 16.04 -13.01 -22.97
C LYS A 509 14.84 -12.80 -23.89
N LYS A 510 14.24 -13.89 -24.39
CA LYS A 510 13.17 -13.90 -25.39
C LYS A 510 11.87 -14.43 -24.79
N MET A 511 10.79 -13.65 -24.90
CA MET A 511 9.47 -14.06 -24.43
C MET A 511 8.91 -15.26 -25.22
N HIS A 512 8.08 -16.07 -24.57
CA HIS A 512 7.28 -17.12 -25.21
C HIS A 512 5.99 -16.50 -25.76
N PRO A 513 5.83 -16.30 -27.08
CA PRO A 513 4.71 -15.51 -27.61
C PRO A 513 3.33 -16.06 -27.26
N ASN A 514 3.24 -17.38 -27.01
CA ASN A 514 1.98 -18.08 -26.70
C ASN A 514 1.70 -18.22 -25.20
N LYS A 515 2.59 -17.75 -24.31
CA LYS A 515 2.43 -17.84 -22.85
C LYS A 515 2.37 -16.48 -22.16
N VAL A 516 2.44 -15.39 -22.93
CA VAL A 516 2.46 -14.03 -22.40
C VAL A 516 1.13 -13.34 -22.66
N ASN A 517 0.66 -12.57 -21.67
CA ASN A 517 -0.49 -11.69 -21.80
C ASN A 517 -0.01 -10.23 -21.81
N LEU A 518 -0.94 -9.29 -21.96
CA LEU A 518 -0.63 -7.85 -22.00
C LEU A 518 0.19 -7.37 -20.79
N ARG A 519 -0.07 -7.92 -19.59
CA ARG A 519 0.63 -7.54 -18.36
C ARG A 519 2.07 -8.03 -18.37
N HIS A 520 2.30 -9.29 -18.75
CA HIS A 520 3.67 -9.83 -18.83
C HIS A 520 4.53 -9.03 -19.82
N ILE A 521 3.95 -8.65 -20.96
CA ILE A 521 4.64 -7.83 -21.97
C ILE A 521 4.96 -6.45 -21.38
N GLN A 522 3.99 -5.79 -20.73
CA GLN A 522 4.19 -4.48 -20.12
C GLN A 522 5.28 -4.52 -19.03
N SER A 523 5.24 -5.49 -18.12
CA SER A 523 6.27 -5.66 -17.09
C SER A 523 7.66 -5.84 -17.70
N PHE A 524 7.78 -6.61 -18.78
CA PHE A 524 9.06 -6.82 -19.44
C PHE A 524 9.54 -5.58 -20.20
N VAL A 525 8.65 -4.81 -20.80
CA VAL A 525 8.96 -3.50 -21.38
C VAL A 525 9.52 -2.56 -20.31
N GLU A 526 8.90 -2.50 -19.14
CA GLU A 526 9.36 -1.68 -18.01
C GLU A 526 10.72 -2.14 -17.47
N GLU A 527 10.95 -3.47 -17.41
CA GLU A 527 12.23 -4.08 -17.05
C GLU A 527 13.35 -3.65 -17.99
N ILE A 528 13.12 -3.74 -19.30
CA ILE A 528 14.08 -3.33 -20.32
C ILE A 528 14.35 -1.82 -20.22
N LYS A 529 13.31 -0.99 -20.06
CA LYS A 529 13.48 0.47 -19.92
C LYS A 529 14.35 0.81 -18.72
N LEU A 530 14.03 0.25 -17.55
CA LEU A 530 14.79 0.52 -16.33
C LEU A 530 16.25 0.09 -16.50
N MET A 531 16.48 -1.13 -17.00
CA MET A 531 17.81 -1.67 -17.19
C MET A 531 18.63 -0.90 -18.24
N SER A 532 17.98 -0.38 -19.28
CA SER A 532 18.62 0.43 -20.32
C SER A 532 19.13 1.79 -19.81
N GLY A 533 18.57 2.29 -18.71
CA GLY A 533 19.00 3.52 -18.06
C GLY A 533 20.22 3.35 -17.15
N PHE A 534 20.67 2.12 -16.87
CA PHE A 534 21.78 1.87 -15.96
C PHE A 534 23.13 1.82 -16.70
N ASP A 535 24.10 2.54 -16.15
CA ASP A 535 25.50 2.48 -16.53
C ASP A 535 26.35 2.28 -15.26
N SER A 536 26.64 1.02 -14.96
CA SER A 536 27.38 0.61 -13.77
C SER A 536 28.18 -0.68 -14.05
N PRO A 537 29.43 -0.79 -13.58
CA PRO A 537 30.21 -2.01 -13.72
C PRO A 537 29.67 -3.17 -12.86
N TYR A 538 28.74 -2.91 -11.94
CA TYR A 538 28.18 -3.89 -11.00
C TYR A 538 26.75 -4.33 -11.35
N ILE A 539 26.21 -3.85 -12.46
CA ILE A 539 24.89 -4.20 -12.99
C ILE A 539 25.07 -4.77 -14.40
N VAL A 540 24.32 -5.83 -14.72
CA VAL A 540 24.30 -6.41 -16.07
C VAL A 540 23.75 -5.37 -17.06
N LYS A 541 24.55 -5.07 -18.08
CA LYS A 541 24.24 -4.06 -19.08
C LYS A 541 23.20 -4.55 -20.09
N CYS A 542 22.14 -3.76 -20.28
CA CYS A 542 21.27 -3.88 -21.45
C CYS A 542 21.98 -3.32 -22.68
N LEU A 543 22.07 -4.11 -23.74
CA LEU A 543 22.65 -3.72 -25.02
C LEU A 543 21.59 -3.26 -26.03
N GLY A 544 20.37 -3.79 -25.89
CA GLY A 544 19.24 -3.36 -26.70
C GLY A 544 18.04 -4.30 -26.61
N ALA A 545 17.04 -4.04 -27.45
CA ALA A 545 15.84 -4.85 -27.54
C ALA A 545 15.42 -5.12 -28.99
N CYS A 546 14.78 -6.25 -29.24
CA CYS A 546 14.32 -6.66 -30.56
C CYS A 546 12.88 -7.18 -30.48
N TRP A 547 12.07 -6.86 -31.48
CA TRP A 547 10.70 -7.37 -31.61
C TRP A 547 10.19 -7.20 -33.04
N THR A 548 9.36 -8.15 -33.47
CA THR A 548 8.44 -7.98 -34.62
C THR A 548 7.02 -7.74 -34.15
N ARG A 549 6.66 -8.32 -32.99
CA ARG A 549 5.36 -8.16 -32.32
C ARG A 549 5.60 -7.99 -30.81
N PRO A 550 4.72 -7.29 -30.09
CA PRO A 550 4.88 -7.13 -28.64
C PRO A 550 5.06 -8.44 -27.86
N SER A 551 4.43 -9.53 -28.31
CA SER A 551 4.53 -10.87 -27.71
C SER A 551 5.86 -11.59 -27.94
N ASP A 552 6.68 -11.17 -28.91
CA ASP A 552 7.99 -11.76 -29.20
C ASP A 552 9.18 -10.90 -28.73
N LEU A 553 8.88 -9.91 -27.87
CA LEU A 553 9.85 -9.00 -27.31
C LEU A 553 11.05 -9.75 -26.73
N THR A 554 12.23 -9.26 -27.09
CA THR A 554 13.51 -9.83 -26.76
C THR A 554 14.41 -8.74 -26.19
N CYS A 555 15.04 -9.00 -25.04
CA CYS A 555 16.07 -8.15 -24.46
C CYS A 555 17.46 -8.76 -24.72
N VAL A 556 18.40 -7.94 -25.19
CA VAL A 556 19.79 -8.31 -25.43
C VAL A 556 20.66 -7.68 -24.33
N MET A 557 21.45 -8.51 -23.66
CA MET A 557 22.25 -8.16 -22.49
C MET A 557 23.68 -8.64 -22.67
N GLU A 558 24.61 -8.07 -21.92
CA GLU A 558 25.96 -8.63 -21.85
C GLU A 558 25.91 -10.08 -21.32
N TYR A 559 26.72 -10.97 -21.92
CA TYR A 559 26.85 -12.35 -21.47
C TYR A 559 27.80 -12.45 -20.27
N MET A 560 27.46 -13.25 -19.24
CA MET A 560 28.29 -13.53 -18.07
C MET A 560 28.68 -15.01 -18.08
N ASP A 561 29.98 -15.32 -18.15
CA ASP A 561 30.47 -16.65 -18.56
C ASP A 561 30.42 -17.74 -17.48
N SER A 562 30.16 -17.38 -16.22
CA SER A 562 30.28 -18.28 -15.06
C SER A 562 28.95 -18.53 -14.33
N SER A 563 27.82 -18.44 -15.05
CA SER A 563 26.46 -18.70 -14.54
C SER A 563 26.05 -17.78 -13.37
N ASP A 564 24.99 -18.14 -12.65
CA ASP A 564 24.55 -17.43 -11.45
C ASP A 564 25.29 -17.92 -10.19
N LEU A 565 25.32 -17.07 -9.16
CA LEU A 565 26.02 -17.34 -7.91
C LEU A 565 25.49 -18.61 -7.23
N ARG A 566 24.19 -18.93 -7.33
CA ARG A 566 23.63 -20.13 -6.70
C ARG A 566 24.20 -21.39 -7.34
N THR A 567 24.20 -21.47 -8.67
CA THR A 567 24.79 -22.60 -9.40
C THR A 567 26.29 -22.75 -9.13
N MET A 568 27.03 -21.63 -9.04
CA MET A 568 28.45 -21.68 -8.70
C MET A 568 28.72 -22.19 -7.27
N LEU A 569 27.89 -21.79 -6.30
CA LEU A 569 27.97 -22.29 -4.92
C LEU A 569 27.61 -23.78 -4.83
N GLU A 570 26.66 -24.27 -5.63
CA GLU A 570 26.30 -25.70 -5.71
C GLU A 570 27.43 -26.57 -6.28
N GLN A 571 28.29 -25.99 -7.11
CA GLN A 571 29.40 -26.68 -7.76
C GLN A 571 30.72 -26.56 -7.00
N SER A 572 30.73 -25.88 -5.85
CA SER A 572 31.91 -25.66 -5.01
C SER A 572 31.61 -25.99 -3.54
N THR A 573 32.64 -26.02 -2.71
CA THR A 573 32.49 -26.18 -1.26
C THR A 573 33.16 -25.00 -0.55
N PRO A 574 32.82 -24.71 0.71
CA PRO A 574 33.49 -23.66 1.48
C PRO A 574 35.02 -23.83 1.54
N GLU A 575 35.52 -25.06 1.42
CA GLU A 575 36.95 -25.38 1.36
C GLU A 575 37.58 -25.08 0.00
N THR A 576 36.86 -25.32 -1.11
CA THR A 576 37.38 -25.06 -2.47
C THR A 576 37.21 -23.61 -2.90
N LEU A 577 36.25 -22.90 -2.33
CA LEU A 577 36.02 -21.46 -2.52
C LEU A 577 36.09 -20.76 -1.16
N GLY A 578 37.30 -20.36 -0.77
CA GLY A 578 37.53 -19.60 0.47
C GLY A 578 37.04 -18.16 0.40
N TRP A 579 37.05 -17.48 1.56
CA TRP A 579 36.66 -16.07 1.65
C TRP A 579 37.57 -15.13 0.86
N GLU A 580 38.87 -15.34 0.97
CA GLU A 580 39.88 -14.53 0.30
C GLU A 580 40.41 -15.20 -0.98
N PRO A 581 40.60 -14.45 -2.08
CA PRO A 581 40.10 -13.08 -2.35
C PRO A 581 38.67 -13.07 -2.92
N THR A 582 38.17 -14.23 -3.34
CA THR A 582 37.05 -14.33 -4.29
C THR A 582 35.71 -13.92 -3.69
N LYS A 583 35.31 -14.47 -2.53
CA LYS A 583 34.02 -14.13 -1.91
C LYS A 583 33.98 -12.68 -1.43
N TYR A 584 35.11 -12.13 -0.97
CA TYR A 584 35.20 -10.70 -0.66
C TYR A 584 34.96 -9.81 -1.88
N ASN A 585 35.49 -10.17 -3.06
CA ASN A 585 35.21 -9.45 -4.28
C ASN A 585 33.72 -9.55 -4.66
N TYR A 586 33.12 -10.73 -4.55
CA TYR A 586 31.68 -10.91 -4.78
C TYR A 586 30.84 -10.05 -3.85
N LEU A 587 31.13 -10.08 -2.54
CA LEU A 587 30.47 -9.25 -1.53
C LEU A 587 30.61 -7.75 -1.86
N HIS A 588 31.80 -7.33 -2.25
CA HIS A 588 32.03 -5.94 -2.66
C HIS A 588 31.21 -5.57 -3.90
N ASN A 589 31.20 -6.40 -4.94
CA ASN A 589 30.48 -6.13 -6.19
C ASN A 589 28.96 -6.07 -5.98
N MET A 590 28.39 -7.02 -5.23
CA MET A 590 26.95 -7.02 -4.96
C MET A 590 26.52 -5.77 -4.17
N VAL A 591 27.29 -5.38 -3.15
CA VAL A 591 26.99 -4.17 -2.36
C VAL A 591 27.17 -2.91 -3.20
N ALA A 592 28.18 -2.85 -4.08
CA ALA A 592 28.36 -1.72 -4.98
C ALA A 592 27.22 -1.61 -6.01
N GLY A 593 26.69 -2.73 -6.50
CA GLY A 593 25.49 -2.78 -7.33
C GLY A 593 24.26 -2.24 -6.59
N LEU A 594 24.03 -2.68 -5.35
CA LEU A 594 22.93 -2.17 -4.52
C LEU A 594 23.07 -0.69 -4.20
N THR A 595 24.27 -0.23 -3.86
CA THR A 595 24.56 1.19 -3.63
C THR A 595 24.22 2.03 -4.86
N TYR A 596 24.56 1.55 -6.07
CA TYR A 596 24.20 2.22 -7.31
C TYR A 596 22.68 2.30 -7.46
N LEU A 597 21.95 1.19 -7.35
CA LEU A 597 20.48 1.17 -7.47
C LEU A 597 19.80 2.08 -6.45
N HIS A 598 20.20 1.98 -5.18
CA HIS A 598 19.61 2.74 -4.08
C HIS A 598 19.90 4.24 -4.21
N SER A 599 21.00 4.64 -4.86
CA SER A 599 21.28 6.05 -5.17
C SER A 599 20.30 6.68 -6.16
N TYR A 600 19.70 5.87 -7.05
CA TYR A 600 18.60 6.24 -7.94
C TYR A 600 17.22 5.97 -7.33
N ASN A 601 17.16 5.63 -6.04
CA ASN A 601 15.94 5.23 -5.34
C ASN A 601 15.21 4.04 -6.00
N VAL A 602 15.97 3.16 -6.66
CA VAL A 602 15.48 1.90 -7.23
C VAL A 602 15.64 0.80 -6.20
N ILE A 603 14.58 0.02 -5.97
CA ILE A 603 14.58 -1.16 -5.10
C ILE A 603 14.62 -2.39 -6.00
N HIS A 604 15.49 -3.37 -5.71
CA HIS A 604 15.63 -4.58 -6.51
C HIS A 604 14.41 -5.52 -6.37
N ARG A 605 13.89 -5.68 -5.15
CA ARG A 605 12.66 -6.43 -4.79
C ARG A 605 12.70 -7.95 -4.93
N ASP A 606 13.54 -8.48 -5.81
CA ASP A 606 13.77 -9.93 -5.96
C ASP A 606 15.27 -10.27 -5.86
N LEU A 607 15.97 -9.70 -4.88
CA LEU A 607 17.40 -9.93 -4.73
C LEU A 607 17.65 -11.34 -4.17
N LYS A 608 18.43 -12.14 -4.90
CA LYS A 608 18.78 -13.52 -4.55
C LYS A 608 20.04 -13.96 -5.26
N SER A 609 20.68 -15.03 -4.80
CA SER A 609 21.88 -15.59 -5.44
C SER A 609 21.67 -16.00 -6.90
N ARG A 610 20.45 -16.36 -7.31
CA ARG A 610 20.11 -16.64 -8.73
C ARG A 610 20.08 -15.41 -9.63
N ASN A 611 19.92 -14.21 -9.05
CA ASN A 611 19.88 -12.93 -9.77
C ASN A 611 21.24 -12.19 -9.64
N LEU A 612 22.29 -12.90 -9.26
CA LEU A 612 23.67 -12.42 -9.24
C LEU A 612 24.48 -13.26 -10.22
N LEU A 613 24.88 -12.68 -11.36
CA LEU A 613 25.64 -13.37 -12.38
C LEU A 613 27.14 -13.19 -12.16
N VAL A 614 27.90 -14.24 -12.43
CA VAL A 614 29.34 -14.28 -12.23
C VAL A 614 30.04 -14.38 -13.57
N ASP A 615 31.18 -13.70 -13.67
CA ASP A 615 32.03 -13.73 -14.83
C ASP A 615 33.50 -13.79 -14.42
N SER A 616 34.29 -14.57 -15.16
CA SER A 616 35.70 -14.82 -14.91
C SER A 616 36.56 -13.55 -14.96
N THR A 617 36.11 -12.54 -15.72
CA THR A 617 36.86 -11.29 -15.96
C THR A 617 36.15 -10.09 -15.34
N LYS A 618 34.82 -10.02 -15.45
CA LYS A 618 34.03 -8.86 -15.03
C LYS A 618 33.60 -8.90 -13.57
N GLY A 619 33.79 -10.05 -12.90
CA GLY A 619 33.34 -10.26 -11.53
C GLY A 619 31.84 -10.51 -11.44
N LEU A 620 31.26 -10.20 -10.28
CA LEU A 620 29.83 -10.42 -10.02
C LEU A 620 29.01 -9.18 -10.40
N LYS A 621 27.87 -9.37 -11.05
CA LYS A 621 26.92 -8.30 -11.39
C LYS A 621 25.49 -8.65 -11.02
N VAL A 622 24.70 -7.64 -10.67
CA VAL A 622 23.28 -7.75 -10.34
C VAL A 622 22.43 -7.73 -11.62
N THR A 623 21.39 -8.57 -11.71
CA THR A 623 20.45 -8.68 -12.84
C THR A 623 19.02 -8.91 -12.37
N ASP A 624 18.04 -8.91 -13.30
CA ASP A 624 16.64 -9.31 -13.08
C ASP A 624 15.94 -8.52 -11.96
N PHE A 625 15.70 -7.24 -12.23
CA PHE A 625 15.02 -6.32 -11.31
C PHE A 625 13.51 -6.62 -11.22
N GLY A 626 13.01 -6.86 -10.01
CA GLY A 626 11.61 -7.20 -9.75
C GLY A 626 10.68 -5.98 -9.82
N ILE A 627 10.47 -5.40 -11.00
CA ILE A 627 9.66 -4.17 -11.16
C ILE A 627 8.16 -4.44 -10.89
N SER A 628 7.67 -5.64 -11.20
CA SER A 628 6.27 -6.05 -11.05
C SER A 628 5.95 -6.48 -9.61
N ARG A 629 5.13 -5.69 -8.91
CA ARG A 629 4.53 -6.04 -7.60
C ARG A 629 3.63 -7.29 -7.68
N GLU A 630 3.03 -7.55 -8.83
CA GLU A 630 2.05 -8.63 -9.02
C GLU A 630 2.70 -10.01 -9.19
N ASP A 631 3.91 -10.09 -9.78
CA ASP A 631 4.61 -11.37 -9.91
C ASP A 631 5.02 -11.93 -8.54
N LEU A 632 5.38 -11.09 -7.58
CA LEU A 632 5.65 -11.51 -6.20
C LEU A 632 4.39 -12.07 -5.50
N GLN A 633 3.21 -11.50 -5.72
CA GLN A 633 1.94 -12.02 -5.19
C GLN A 633 1.49 -13.33 -5.88
N ALA A 634 1.72 -13.46 -7.19
CA ALA A 634 1.50 -14.71 -7.92
C ALA A 634 2.48 -15.80 -7.45
N THR A 635 3.72 -15.44 -7.12
CA THR A 635 4.71 -16.36 -6.55
C THR A 635 4.25 -16.86 -5.17
N MET A 636 3.74 -15.96 -4.31
CA MET A 636 3.18 -16.30 -2.98
C MET A 636 1.99 -17.26 -3.03
N THR A 637 1.14 -17.19 -4.06
CA THR A 637 -0.05 -18.05 -4.18
C THR A 637 0.24 -19.41 -4.81
N VAL A 638 1.38 -19.58 -5.50
CA VAL A 638 1.68 -20.79 -6.29
C VAL A 638 2.80 -21.64 -5.66
N GLY A 639 3.46 -21.20 -4.59
CA GLY A 639 4.45 -22.01 -3.87
C GLY A 639 5.70 -22.37 -4.70
N VAL A 640 5.94 -21.64 -5.80
CA VAL A 640 7.08 -21.86 -6.70
C VAL A 640 8.14 -20.79 -6.41
N GLY A 641 9.11 -21.13 -5.55
CA GLY A 641 10.46 -20.55 -5.50
C GLY A 641 10.63 -19.09 -5.07
N THR A 642 11.50 -18.87 -4.07
CA THR A 642 12.14 -17.59 -3.66
C THR A 642 11.64 -16.88 -2.38
N PHE A 643 11.13 -17.59 -1.38
CA PHE A 643 10.75 -16.91 -0.12
C PHE A 643 11.89 -16.78 0.90
N ARG A 644 12.95 -17.58 0.79
CA ARG A 644 14.01 -17.68 1.80
C ARG A 644 14.92 -16.45 1.90
N TRP A 645 14.87 -15.56 0.91
CA TRP A 645 15.60 -14.29 0.87
C TRP A 645 14.73 -13.08 1.20
N MET A 646 13.42 -13.28 1.36
CA MET A 646 12.48 -12.20 1.61
C MET A 646 12.60 -11.71 3.05
N ALA A 647 12.57 -10.39 3.21
CA ALA A 647 12.55 -9.76 4.52
C ALA A 647 11.22 -10.03 5.26
N PRO A 648 11.21 -10.03 6.61
CA PRO A 648 10.00 -10.27 7.40
C PRO A 648 8.86 -9.33 7.01
N GLU A 649 9.15 -8.05 6.78
CA GLU A 649 8.15 -7.06 6.38
C GLU A 649 7.61 -7.31 4.96
N VAL A 650 8.41 -7.91 4.07
CA VAL A 650 7.95 -8.29 2.73
C VAL A 650 7.08 -9.54 2.81
N ILE A 651 7.45 -10.52 3.64
CA ILE A 651 6.65 -11.72 3.92
C ILE A 651 5.30 -11.36 4.56
N GLN A 652 5.30 -10.37 5.45
CA GLN A 652 4.11 -9.84 6.11
C GLN A 652 3.26 -8.93 5.20
N GLY A 653 3.72 -8.63 3.98
CA GLY A 653 3.00 -7.78 3.03
C GLY A 653 3.01 -6.28 3.37
N HIS A 654 3.91 -5.83 4.26
CA HIS A 654 4.09 -4.42 4.58
C HIS A 654 4.73 -3.64 3.41
N TYR A 655 4.64 -2.30 3.46
CA TYR A 655 5.40 -1.44 2.56
C TYR A 655 6.90 -1.65 2.76
N TYR A 656 7.58 -2.11 1.72
CA TYR A 656 9.01 -2.36 1.73
C TYR A 656 9.79 -1.19 1.11
N HIS A 657 10.96 -0.95 1.66
CA HIS A 657 11.90 0.09 1.22
C HIS A 657 13.23 -0.55 0.82
N VAL A 658 14.26 0.25 0.51
CA VAL A 658 15.61 -0.23 0.18
C VAL A 658 16.21 -1.19 1.23
N ALA A 659 15.74 -1.11 2.49
CA ALA A 659 16.12 -2.00 3.58
C ALA A 659 15.70 -3.47 3.37
N ALA A 660 14.71 -3.76 2.51
CA ALA A 660 14.35 -5.13 2.15
C ALA A 660 15.46 -5.81 1.33
N ASP A 661 16.05 -5.09 0.37
CA ASP A 661 17.19 -5.60 -0.40
C ASP A 661 18.41 -5.87 0.52
N ILE A 662 18.57 -5.07 1.59
CA ILE A 662 19.62 -5.28 2.59
C ILE A 662 19.39 -6.59 3.38
N TYR A 663 18.15 -6.92 3.70
CA TYR A 663 17.84 -8.21 4.31
C TYR A 663 18.19 -9.37 3.38
N SER A 664 17.79 -9.27 2.11
CA SER A 664 18.11 -10.26 1.09
C SER A 664 19.62 -10.41 0.90
N LEU A 665 20.38 -9.30 0.94
CA LEU A 665 21.84 -9.32 0.97
C LEU A 665 22.37 -10.14 2.16
N GLY A 666 21.82 -9.94 3.36
CA GLY A 666 22.19 -10.73 4.54
C GLY A 666 21.97 -12.23 4.35
N MET A 667 20.89 -12.62 3.69
CA MET A 667 20.63 -14.02 3.33
C MET A 667 21.63 -14.54 2.29
N ILE A 668 21.99 -13.75 1.29
CA ILE A 668 23.01 -14.11 0.30
C ILE A 668 24.39 -14.25 0.95
N ILE A 669 24.73 -13.44 1.97
CA ILE A 669 25.99 -13.59 2.71
C ILE A 669 26.03 -14.95 3.42
N SER A 670 24.90 -15.41 3.98
CA SER A 670 24.82 -16.76 4.57
C SER A 670 25.02 -17.87 3.55
N GLU A 671 24.50 -17.71 2.32
CA GLU A 671 24.78 -18.66 1.24
C GLU A 671 26.22 -18.63 0.80
N LEU A 672 26.80 -17.44 0.68
CA LEU A 672 28.19 -17.25 0.28
C LEU A 672 29.13 -17.93 1.27
N ASP A 673 28.77 -17.93 2.55
CA ASP A 673 29.52 -18.65 3.58
C ASP A 673 29.32 -20.17 3.52
N THR A 674 28.05 -20.62 3.58
CA THR A 674 27.69 -22.02 3.79
C THR A 674 27.64 -22.85 2.51
N HIS A 675 27.55 -22.20 1.35
CA HIS A 675 27.22 -22.77 0.04
C HIS A 675 25.83 -23.43 -0.04
N LEU A 676 25.06 -23.37 1.04
CA LEU A 676 23.71 -23.93 1.13
C LEU A 676 22.68 -22.83 0.94
N ILE A 677 21.50 -23.20 0.46
CA ILE A 677 20.34 -22.30 0.44
C ILE A 677 20.02 -21.87 1.90
N PRO A 678 19.59 -20.61 2.17
CA PRO A 678 19.34 -20.17 3.53
C PRO A 678 18.34 -21.08 4.23
N TYR A 679 18.60 -21.41 5.50
CA TYR A 679 17.77 -22.32 6.30
C TYR A 679 17.71 -23.78 5.81
N HIS A 680 18.69 -24.27 5.03
CA HIS A 680 18.71 -25.64 4.51
C HIS A 680 18.62 -26.72 5.62
N ASN A 681 19.37 -26.53 6.71
CA ASN A 681 19.48 -27.51 7.80
C ASN A 681 18.43 -27.33 8.90
N MET A 682 17.50 -26.39 8.76
CA MET A 682 16.54 -26.07 9.81
C MET A 682 15.58 -27.24 10.06
N LYS A 683 15.50 -27.66 11.32
CA LYS A 683 14.60 -28.71 11.79
C LYS A 683 13.58 -28.15 12.76
N ASN A 684 12.36 -28.67 12.70
CA ASN A 684 11.31 -28.33 13.64
C ASN A 684 11.73 -28.84 15.05
N PRO A 685 11.80 -27.97 16.07
CA PRO A 685 12.24 -28.37 17.41
C PRO A 685 11.36 -29.45 18.07
N ALA A 686 10.08 -29.52 17.70
CA ALA A 686 9.12 -30.46 18.27
C ALA A 686 9.14 -31.84 17.58
N SER A 687 9.42 -31.90 16.26
CA SER A 687 9.38 -33.15 15.50
C SER A 687 10.75 -33.67 15.04
N GLY A 688 11.80 -32.86 15.11
CA GLY A 688 13.13 -33.19 14.60
C GLY A 688 13.23 -33.33 13.08
N GLN A 689 12.14 -33.09 12.35
CA GLN A 689 12.09 -33.16 10.88
C GLN A 689 12.49 -31.82 10.25
N THR A 690 13.03 -31.87 9.03
CA THR A 690 13.36 -30.66 8.25
C THR A 690 12.12 -29.78 8.08
N MET A 691 12.27 -28.48 8.30
CA MET A 691 11.18 -27.52 8.16
C MET A 691 10.80 -27.37 6.69
N THR A 692 9.49 -27.32 6.42
CA THR A 692 8.96 -26.97 5.10
C THR A 692 9.22 -25.49 4.79
N ASP A 693 9.21 -25.11 3.51
CA ASP A 693 9.35 -23.70 3.10
C ASP A 693 8.31 -22.81 3.79
N THR A 694 7.05 -23.26 3.89
CA THR A 694 5.99 -22.54 4.60
C THR A 694 6.31 -22.33 6.08
N ALA A 695 6.86 -23.34 6.76
CA ALA A 695 7.24 -23.22 8.17
C ALA A 695 8.41 -22.24 8.36
N ILE A 696 9.35 -22.22 7.42
CA ILE A 696 10.47 -21.26 7.41
C ILE A 696 9.95 -19.84 7.20
N ILE A 697 9.05 -19.62 6.23
CA ILE A 697 8.45 -18.31 5.97
C ILE A 697 7.75 -17.76 7.21
N LEU A 698 6.93 -18.58 7.87
CA LEU A 698 6.23 -18.18 9.10
C LEU A 698 7.23 -17.83 10.22
N ALA A 699 8.26 -18.65 10.39
CA ALA A 699 9.26 -18.42 11.43
C ALA A 699 10.12 -17.17 11.15
N VAL A 700 10.46 -16.88 9.90
CA VAL A 700 11.10 -15.63 9.49
C VAL A 700 10.18 -14.45 9.73
N GLY A 701 8.90 -14.55 9.35
CA GLY A 701 7.89 -13.52 9.59
C GLY A 701 7.68 -13.23 11.08
N GLN A 702 7.99 -14.17 11.97
CA GLN A 702 7.94 -13.99 13.42
C GLN A 702 9.29 -13.57 14.04
N GLY A 703 10.35 -13.51 13.24
CA GLY A 703 11.71 -13.22 13.72
C GLY A 703 12.28 -14.32 14.63
N SER A 704 11.74 -15.53 14.58
CA SER A 704 12.08 -16.62 15.50
C SER A 704 13.25 -17.49 15.05
N ILE A 705 13.70 -17.33 13.80
CA ILE A 705 14.84 -18.07 13.23
C ILE A 705 15.83 -17.14 12.54
N LYS A 706 17.09 -17.56 12.51
CA LYS A 706 18.20 -16.90 11.81
C LYS A 706 18.98 -17.95 11.01
N PRO A 707 19.62 -17.59 9.88
CA PRO A 707 20.45 -18.50 9.12
C PRO A 707 21.69 -18.90 9.91
N GLU A 708 22.27 -20.03 9.54
CA GLU A 708 23.52 -20.53 10.10
C GLU A 708 24.72 -20.01 9.33
N PHE A 709 25.89 -20.01 9.99
CA PHE A 709 27.18 -19.69 9.40
C PHE A 709 28.17 -20.77 9.80
N THR A 710 29.09 -21.10 8.90
CA THR A 710 30.19 -22.02 9.15
C THR A 710 31.17 -21.46 10.18
N PRO A 711 31.93 -22.31 10.89
CA PRO A 711 33.00 -21.85 11.77
C PRO A 711 34.13 -21.10 11.03
N ALA A 712 34.22 -21.24 9.71
CA ALA A 712 35.21 -20.57 8.87
C ALA A 712 34.77 -19.15 8.44
N CYS A 713 33.54 -18.73 8.77
CA CYS A 713 33.04 -17.39 8.47
C CYS A 713 33.83 -16.33 9.25
N PRO A 714 34.41 -15.30 8.59
CA PRO A 714 35.05 -14.19 9.29
C PRO A 714 34.06 -13.47 10.20
N ASP A 715 34.46 -13.20 11.45
CA ASP A 715 33.57 -12.62 12.46
C ASP A 715 32.90 -11.32 12.01
N TRP A 716 33.64 -10.45 11.31
CA TRP A 716 33.12 -9.18 10.82
C TRP A 716 32.05 -9.35 9.72
N VAL A 717 32.18 -10.40 8.91
CA VAL A 717 31.19 -10.73 7.87
C VAL A 717 29.94 -11.28 8.52
N LYS A 718 30.09 -12.20 9.48
CA LYS A 718 28.98 -12.77 10.24
C LYS A 718 28.20 -11.66 10.96
N ASP A 719 28.90 -10.74 11.62
CA ASP A 719 28.27 -9.57 12.26
C ASP A 719 27.51 -8.71 11.25
N LEU A 720 28.13 -8.39 10.11
CA LEU A 720 27.48 -7.64 9.04
C LEU A 720 26.20 -8.35 8.56
N ALA A 721 26.28 -9.66 8.29
CA ALA A 721 25.13 -10.44 7.84
C ALA A 721 24.01 -10.42 8.88
N LEU A 722 24.34 -10.58 10.17
CA LEU A 722 23.37 -10.53 11.27
C LEU A 722 22.71 -9.16 11.42
N ARG A 723 23.43 -8.06 11.17
CA ARG A 723 22.87 -6.70 11.13
C ARG A 723 22.00 -6.46 9.90
N CYS A 724 22.37 -7.01 8.74
CA CYS A 724 21.56 -6.95 7.53
C CYS A 724 20.21 -7.66 7.70
N ILE A 725 20.17 -8.76 8.45
CA ILE A 725 18.94 -9.54 8.69
C ILE A 725 18.20 -9.15 9.98
N SER A 726 18.47 -7.96 10.53
CA SER A 726 17.71 -7.43 11.67
C SER A 726 16.21 -7.47 11.36
N PHE A 727 15.42 -7.93 12.34
CA PHE A 727 13.98 -8.10 12.17
C PHE A 727 13.31 -6.76 11.80
N ASN A 728 13.62 -5.72 12.57
CA ASN A 728 13.24 -4.36 12.25
C ASN A 728 14.08 -3.81 11.08
N ALA A 729 13.41 -3.25 10.08
CA ALA A 729 14.04 -2.73 8.86
C ALA A 729 14.95 -1.52 9.12
N ASP A 730 14.62 -0.67 10.11
CA ASP A 730 15.37 0.55 10.42
C ASP A 730 16.72 0.26 11.12
N ASP A 731 16.87 -0.93 11.70
CA ASP A 731 18.10 -1.36 12.36
C ASP A 731 19.14 -1.93 11.37
N ARG A 732 18.77 -2.03 10.08
CA ARG A 732 19.65 -2.55 9.03
C ARG A 732 20.53 -1.44 8.47
N PRO A 733 21.82 -1.70 8.22
CA PRO A 733 22.70 -0.70 7.62
C PRO A 733 22.30 -0.39 6.18
N THR A 734 22.51 0.83 5.74
CA THR A 734 22.35 1.24 4.34
C THR A 734 23.45 0.63 3.46
N ALA A 735 23.19 0.46 2.16
CA ALA A 735 24.21 -0.05 1.22
C ALA A 735 25.51 0.79 1.22
N ASN A 736 25.41 2.11 1.46
CA ASN A 736 26.55 3.01 1.61
C ASN A 736 27.39 2.69 2.86
N GLU A 737 26.76 2.48 4.01
CA GLU A 737 27.45 2.12 5.25
C GLU A 737 28.15 0.76 5.12
N ILE A 738 27.49 -0.21 4.47
CA ILE A 738 28.09 -1.52 4.19
C ILE A 738 29.30 -1.37 3.24
N THR A 739 29.18 -0.53 2.21
CA THR A 739 30.28 -0.25 1.26
C THR A 739 31.51 0.31 1.99
N GLN A 740 31.31 1.25 2.91
CA GLN A 740 32.39 1.83 3.71
C GLN A 740 33.04 0.76 4.61
N LEU A 741 32.23 -0.02 5.33
CA LEU A 741 32.72 -1.10 6.19
C LEU A 741 33.57 -2.11 5.42
N ILE A 742 33.11 -2.55 4.24
CA ILE A 742 33.85 -3.51 3.41
C ILE A 742 35.19 -2.89 2.97
N ARG A 743 35.20 -1.63 2.53
CA ARG A 743 36.45 -0.97 2.11
C ARG A 743 37.47 -0.89 3.24
N ASP A 744 37.04 -0.58 4.44
CA ASP A 744 37.93 -0.48 5.60
C ASP A 744 38.47 -1.86 5.99
N LYS A 745 37.61 -2.88 6.04
CA LYS A 745 38.03 -4.26 6.34
C LYS A 745 38.97 -4.84 5.28
N LEU A 746 38.73 -4.59 4.00
CA LEU A 746 39.63 -5.05 2.94
C LEU A 746 40.97 -4.31 2.92
N ARG A 747 41.04 -3.08 3.42
CA ARG A 747 42.32 -2.39 3.64
C ARG A 747 43.10 -3.01 4.79
N GLU A 748 42.42 -3.34 5.90
CA GLU A 748 43.04 -4.01 7.04
C GLU A 748 43.59 -5.39 6.68
N ILE A 749 42.88 -6.18 5.86
CA ILE A 749 43.31 -7.53 5.45
C ILE A 749 44.53 -7.48 4.50
N ARG A 750 44.65 -6.41 3.70
CA ARG A 750 45.75 -6.22 2.74
C ARG A 750 47.01 -5.58 3.34
N ALA A 751 46.89 -5.01 4.54
CA ALA A 751 47.99 -4.40 5.29
C ALA A 751 48.69 -5.45 6.15
#